data_AF-A0A765T2W9-F1
#
_entry.id   AF-A0A765T2W9-F1
#
_cell.length_a   1.000
_cell.length_b   1.000
_cell.length_c   1.000
_cell.angle_alpha   90.00
_cell.angle_beta   90.00
_cell.angle_gamma   90.00
#
_symmetry.space_group_name_H-M   'P 1'
#
loop_
_entity.id
_entity.type
_entity.pdbx_description
1 polymer ?
#
loop_
_entity_poly.entity_id
_entity_poly.type
_entity_poly.pdbx_seq_one_letter_code
_entity_poly.pdbx_strand_id
1 'polypeptide(L)'
;MNKIYALKYCYITNTIKVVSELARRVCKGSTCRGKKLSVITSLALSALLPAIAVASVVRGDIPYQTYRDFAENKGQFQAGTTNIPIFNQSGALIGTLDKAPMIDFSSVNVGSNMGVATLVNPQYVVSVKHNGGYKGVSFGDGQNSYRIVDRNNQSDRDFHAPRLNKLVTEVAPVEMTHSGMVSGAYQDQQRYAAFYRIGSGTQLIRKPDGNESWMSEAYKYLTGGTVGFPWSYNNGNMISTNTDGQLFNELNQGPLGTHGRPGDSGSPLFAYDTLLQKWVVVGVLSSGGGGGTNWSVVDTSFVQKMIQDDTDAPVTFMPGISPLKWKFDSSTGTGSLTQGSTEYAMHGQKGSDLNAGKNLTFLGHDGQIVLDNSVSQGAGSLTFHDDYTVTTSNGSTWTGAGIIVDKDASVNWQVNGVKGDNLHKIGEGTLVVQGTGVNEGGLKVGDGTVVLNQQADSSGQVQAFSSVNIASGRPTVVLADNRQVNPDNISWGYRGGVLDVNGNDLTFHKLNAADYGAVLGNSSDKTANITLDYLVHPVDFKVNEWSSSQKGTAGSLYVYNNPYTHTVDYFVLKTDDYGWFPTGQVSNEHWEYVGHDQNSAQALLANRINNKGYLYHGKLQGNINVSNKVLPGTTGALVLDGSANMSGTFTQENGRLTLQGHPVIHASTDSWIAYAIGLSGDHSVKTQPTSFTQDDWENRTFSFGSLVLKDTDFGLG
;
A
#
# COMPACT_ATOMS: atom_id res chain seq x y z
N MET A 1 -0.66 -0.80 13.41
CA MET A 1 -1.80 -0.01 13.92
C MET A 1 -2.08 1.12 12.95
N ASN A 2 -3.23 1.07 12.27
CA ASN A 2 -3.75 2.14 11.43
C ASN A 2 -4.05 3.38 12.29
N LYS A 3 -3.07 4.27 12.49
CA LYS A 3 -3.25 5.60 13.12
C LYS A 3 -4.05 6.59 12.25
N ILE A 4 -4.87 6.07 11.34
CA ILE A 4 -5.64 6.88 10.40
C ILE A 4 -7.08 7.03 10.90
N TYR A 5 -7.59 6.12 11.74
CA TYR A 5 -8.99 6.09 12.16
C TYR A 5 -9.18 6.07 13.68
N ALA A 6 -10.22 6.75 14.17
CA ALA A 6 -10.69 6.78 15.55
C ALA A 6 -12.19 6.49 15.60
N LEU A 7 -12.63 5.85 16.70
CA LEU A 7 -14.03 5.66 17.01
C LEU A 7 -14.57 6.87 17.76
N LYS A 8 -15.69 7.46 17.32
CA LYS A 8 -16.37 8.51 18.09
C LYS A 8 -17.88 8.37 18.07
N TYR A 9 -18.48 8.84 19.16
CA TYR A 9 -19.92 8.90 19.30
C TYR A 9 -20.51 10.04 18.46
N CYS A 10 -21.44 9.71 17.57
CA CYS A 10 -22.21 10.67 16.79
C CYS A 10 -23.57 10.93 17.48
N TYR A 11 -23.74 12.11 18.08
CA TYR A 11 -24.98 12.50 18.75
C TYR A 11 -26.19 12.64 17.82
N ILE A 12 -25.97 12.74 16.50
CA ILE A 12 -27.05 12.84 15.51
C ILE A 12 -27.68 11.46 15.27
N THR A 13 -26.85 10.42 15.18
CA THR A 13 -27.28 9.05 14.87
C THR A 13 -27.36 8.16 16.11
N ASN A 14 -26.93 8.66 17.27
CA ASN A 14 -26.81 7.92 18.53
C ASN A 14 -25.98 6.62 18.43
N THR A 15 -25.05 6.58 17.48
CA THR A 15 -24.16 5.43 17.25
C THR A 15 -22.68 5.84 17.29
N ILE A 16 -21.81 4.88 17.60
CA ILE A 16 -20.37 5.05 17.43
C ILE A 16 -20.07 4.90 15.95
N LYS A 17 -19.31 5.84 15.39
CA LYS A 17 -18.90 5.81 13.99
C LYS A 17 -17.38 5.92 13.85
N VAL A 18 -16.87 5.29 12.81
CA VAL A 18 -15.48 5.39 12.36
C VAL A 18 -15.24 6.73 11.66
N VAL A 19 -14.19 7.45 12.06
CA VAL A 19 -13.68 8.65 11.39
C VAL A 19 -12.17 8.65 11.38
N SER A 20 -11.55 9.59 10.69
CA SER A 20 -10.11 9.77 10.82
C SER A 20 -9.65 10.20 12.23
N GLU A 21 -8.52 9.67 12.70
CA GLU A 21 -7.83 10.05 13.95
C GLU A 21 -7.48 11.56 14.01
N LEU A 22 -7.41 12.23 12.85
CA LEU A 22 -7.13 13.67 12.72
C LEU A 22 -8.34 14.57 13.05
N ALA A 23 -9.52 14.00 13.33
CA ALA A 23 -10.67 14.75 13.77
C ALA A 23 -10.39 15.37 15.16
N ARG A 24 -9.97 16.63 15.24
CA ARG A 24 -10.04 17.39 16.50
C ARG A 24 -11.36 18.17 16.56
N ARG A 25 -11.94 18.25 17.76
CA ARG A 25 -13.02 19.21 18.04
C ARG A 25 -12.54 20.60 17.63
N VAL A 26 -13.26 21.26 16.74
CA VAL A 26 -13.16 22.71 16.58
C VAL A 26 -13.77 23.32 17.84
N CYS A 27 -12.96 23.53 18.87
CA CYS A 27 -13.34 24.43 19.95
C CYS A 27 -13.34 25.84 19.35
N LYS A 28 -14.52 26.42 19.14
CA LYS A 28 -14.66 27.86 18.91
C LYS A 28 -14.13 28.57 20.15
N GLY A 29 -12.87 28.99 20.09
CA GLY A 29 -12.16 29.70 21.14
C GLY A 29 -11.35 30.82 20.52
N SER A 30 -12.01 31.96 20.31
CA SER A 30 -11.40 33.25 20.03
C SER A 30 -10.40 33.62 21.13
N THR A 31 -9.12 33.76 20.78
CA THR A 31 -8.23 34.85 21.25
C THR A 31 -6.90 34.79 20.50
N CYS A 32 -6.67 35.77 19.62
CA CYS A 32 -5.35 36.07 19.09
C CYS A 32 -4.41 36.52 20.23
N ARG A 33 -3.24 35.91 20.36
CA ARG A 33 -2.09 36.51 21.04
C ARG A 33 -0.86 36.35 20.15
N GLY A 34 -0.44 37.47 19.59
CA GLY A 34 0.72 37.59 18.72
C GLY A 34 2.01 37.24 19.46
N LYS A 35 2.86 36.49 18.79
CA LYS A 35 4.29 36.40 19.12
C LYS A 35 5.07 37.09 18.00
N LYS A 36 5.80 38.13 18.40
CA LYS A 36 6.72 38.90 17.56
C LYS A 36 7.85 37.97 17.10
N LEU A 37 8.06 37.84 15.80
CA LEU A 37 9.27 37.25 15.24
C LEU A 37 10.27 38.37 14.94
N SER A 38 11.49 38.21 15.45
CA SER A 38 12.62 39.11 15.24
C SER A 38 13.13 38.98 13.80
N VAL A 39 13.22 40.11 13.12
CA VAL A 39 13.79 40.26 11.77
C VAL A 39 15.31 40.21 11.90
N ILE A 40 15.96 39.27 11.22
CA ILE A 40 17.38 39.38 10.86
C ILE A 40 17.44 39.45 9.35
N THR A 41 17.80 40.66 8.89
CA THR A 41 18.16 41.02 7.54
C THR A 41 19.51 40.44 7.15
N SER A 42 19.58 39.78 6.00
CA SER A 42 20.80 39.71 5.19
C SER A 42 20.42 39.68 3.71
N LEU A 43 20.51 40.87 3.11
CA LEU A 43 20.52 41.10 1.67
C LEU A 43 21.86 40.71 1.06
N ALA A 44 21.78 40.34 -0.22
CA ALA A 44 22.80 40.41 -1.28
C ALA A 44 23.44 39.08 -1.72
N LEU A 45 22.90 38.50 -2.81
CA LEU A 45 23.60 38.53 -4.09
C LEU A 45 22.63 38.24 -5.24
N SER A 46 22.32 39.29 -6.00
CA SER A 46 21.65 39.23 -7.29
C SER A 46 22.70 39.09 -8.41
N ALA A 47 22.77 37.92 -9.06
CA ALA A 47 23.23 37.77 -10.44
C ALA A 47 22.88 36.37 -10.98
N LEU A 48 22.29 36.34 -12.18
CA LEU A 48 21.89 35.18 -13.02
C LEU A 48 20.58 34.48 -12.60
N LEU A 49 19.45 35.10 -12.96
CA LEU A 49 18.15 34.44 -13.06
C LEU A 49 18.03 33.72 -14.42
N PRO A 50 17.94 32.38 -14.48
CA PRO A 50 17.11 31.75 -15.49
C PRO A 50 15.64 31.98 -15.10
N ALA A 51 14.79 32.12 -16.12
CA ALA A 51 13.36 32.40 -15.98
C ALA A 51 12.68 31.53 -14.91
N ILE A 52 11.79 32.14 -14.13
CA ILE A 52 10.96 31.52 -13.10
C ILE A 52 10.24 30.31 -13.74
N ALA A 53 10.67 29.12 -13.34
CA ALA A 53 10.07 27.87 -13.77
C ALA A 53 8.74 27.68 -13.01
N VAL A 54 7.66 27.78 -13.78
CA VAL A 54 6.27 27.75 -13.32
C VAL A 54 5.82 26.30 -13.09
N ALA A 55 4.70 26.03 -12.43
CA ALA A 55 4.41 24.78 -11.69
C ALA A 55 3.03 24.12 -12.05
N SER A 56 2.72 22.87 -11.66
CA SER A 56 1.61 21.96 -12.08
C SER A 56 0.23 22.60 -11.92
N VAL A 57 -0.49 22.80 -13.02
CA VAL A 57 -1.65 23.69 -13.06
C VAL A 57 -2.94 22.93 -13.26
N VAL A 58 -3.93 23.23 -12.43
CA VAL A 58 -5.34 22.85 -12.64
C VAL A 58 -6.21 24.10 -12.80
N ARG A 59 -7.40 23.94 -13.39
CA ARG A 59 -8.37 25.03 -13.50
C ARG A 59 -8.95 25.40 -12.12
N GLY A 60 -9.14 26.68 -11.87
CA GLY A 60 -9.66 27.23 -10.62
C GLY A 60 -11.17 27.45 -10.59
N ASP A 61 -11.88 27.07 -11.65
CA ASP A 61 -13.34 27.07 -11.73
C ASP A 61 -13.96 25.72 -11.33
N ILE A 62 -13.15 24.68 -11.11
CA ILE A 62 -13.57 23.36 -10.64
C ILE A 62 -13.12 23.18 -9.18
N PRO A 63 -13.94 22.56 -8.30
CA PRO A 63 -13.52 22.27 -6.93
C PRO A 63 -12.23 21.44 -6.92
N TYR A 64 -11.20 21.93 -6.24
CA TYR A 64 -9.86 21.34 -6.22
C TYR A 64 -9.85 19.90 -5.73
N GLN A 65 -10.77 19.55 -4.81
CA GLN A 65 -10.97 18.18 -4.34
C GLN A 65 -11.22 17.20 -5.50
N THR A 66 -11.87 17.63 -6.59
CA THR A 66 -12.14 16.81 -7.78
C THR A 66 -10.84 16.28 -8.40
N TYR A 67 -9.81 17.14 -8.54
CA TYR A 67 -8.52 16.77 -9.11
C TYR A 67 -7.72 15.83 -8.18
N ARG A 68 -7.91 15.97 -6.86
CA ARG A 68 -7.28 15.12 -5.84
C ARG A 68 -7.92 13.72 -5.83
N ASP A 69 -9.26 13.67 -5.80
CA ASP A 69 -10.01 12.41 -5.81
C ASP A 69 -9.80 11.64 -7.13
N PHE A 70 -9.78 12.35 -8.27
CA PHE A 70 -9.40 11.77 -9.56
C PHE A 70 -8.03 11.09 -9.50
N ALA A 71 -7.02 11.78 -8.97
CA ALA A 71 -5.65 11.29 -8.98
C ALA A 71 -5.37 10.13 -8.01
N GLU A 72 -6.23 9.94 -7.00
CA GLU A 72 -6.10 8.88 -5.99
C GLU A 72 -7.18 7.80 -6.12
N ASN A 73 -7.96 7.80 -7.20
CA ASN A 73 -9.12 6.91 -7.43
C ASN A 73 -10.12 6.88 -6.26
N LYS A 74 -10.41 8.05 -5.68
CA LYS A 74 -11.26 8.25 -4.51
C LYS A 74 -12.55 8.98 -4.86
N GLY A 75 -13.48 9.08 -3.90
CA GLY A 75 -14.80 9.66 -4.15
C GLY A 75 -15.52 8.95 -5.31
N GLN A 76 -16.01 9.73 -6.27
CA GLN A 76 -16.67 9.21 -7.49
C GLN A 76 -15.71 8.62 -8.55
N PHE A 77 -14.39 8.71 -8.35
CA PHE A 77 -13.37 8.30 -9.33
C PHE A 77 -12.79 6.91 -9.06
N GLN A 78 -13.59 6.02 -8.46
CA GLN A 78 -13.20 4.63 -8.30
C GLN A 78 -12.95 3.99 -9.68
N ALA A 79 -11.90 3.18 -9.78
CA ALA A 79 -11.53 2.51 -11.02
C ALA A 79 -12.72 1.72 -11.61
N GLY A 80 -12.92 1.80 -12.92
CA GLY A 80 -14.03 1.18 -13.64
C GLY A 80 -15.31 2.01 -13.69
N THR A 81 -15.45 3.08 -12.91
CA THR A 81 -16.64 3.97 -12.95
C THR A 81 -16.73 4.67 -14.32
N THR A 82 -17.92 4.71 -14.91
CA THR A 82 -18.19 5.34 -16.22
C THR A 82 -19.13 6.54 -16.08
N ASN A 83 -19.13 7.43 -17.07
CA ASN A 83 -20.08 8.55 -17.17
C ASN A 83 -20.03 9.49 -15.95
N ILE A 84 -18.82 9.90 -15.54
CA ILE A 84 -18.62 10.70 -14.33
C ILE A 84 -18.87 12.19 -14.66
N PRO A 85 -19.91 12.83 -14.10
CA PRO A 85 -20.17 14.24 -14.34
C PRO A 85 -19.18 15.12 -13.56
N ILE A 86 -18.69 16.17 -14.22
CA ILE A 86 -17.75 17.15 -13.65
C ILE A 86 -18.48 18.49 -13.53
N PHE A 87 -18.53 19.02 -12.31
CA PHE A 87 -19.19 20.27 -11.99
C PHE A 87 -18.19 21.36 -11.62
N ASN A 88 -18.52 22.61 -11.94
CA ASN A 88 -17.77 23.76 -11.49
C ASN A 88 -18.12 24.14 -10.04
N GLN A 89 -17.47 25.18 -9.51
CA GLN A 89 -17.67 25.67 -8.14
C GLN A 89 -19.10 26.19 -7.86
N SER A 90 -19.88 26.56 -8.89
CA SER A 90 -21.29 26.96 -8.74
C SER A 90 -22.28 25.79 -8.89
N GLY A 91 -21.79 24.57 -9.13
CA GLY A 91 -22.60 23.37 -9.33
C GLY A 91 -23.13 23.19 -10.75
N ALA A 92 -22.69 24.00 -11.71
CA ALA A 92 -23.04 23.81 -13.12
C ALA A 92 -22.16 22.72 -13.76
N LEU A 93 -22.76 21.92 -14.65
CA LEU A 93 -22.05 20.85 -15.37
C LEU A 93 -21.06 21.46 -16.38
N ILE A 94 -19.80 21.06 -16.27
CA ILE A 94 -18.72 21.39 -17.22
C ILE A 94 -18.63 20.33 -18.32
N GLY A 95 -18.74 19.07 -17.94
CA GLY A 95 -18.71 17.96 -18.89
C GLY A 95 -18.79 16.62 -18.19
N THR A 96 -18.56 15.55 -18.95
CA THR A 96 -18.64 14.18 -18.44
C THR A 96 -17.43 13.39 -18.92
N LEU A 97 -16.82 12.62 -18.02
CA LEU A 97 -15.85 11.60 -18.39
C LEU A 97 -16.62 10.36 -18.88
N ASP A 98 -16.93 10.34 -20.18
CA ASP A 98 -17.81 9.34 -20.83
C ASP A 98 -17.12 8.51 -21.92
N LYS A 99 -15.87 8.83 -22.27
CA LYS A 99 -15.13 8.18 -23.37
C LYS A 99 -14.50 6.84 -22.99
N ALA A 100 -14.29 6.61 -21.70
CA ALA A 100 -13.71 5.39 -21.17
C ALA A 100 -14.10 5.22 -19.68
N PRO A 101 -14.08 3.99 -19.15
CA PRO A 101 -14.13 3.77 -17.70
C PRO A 101 -12.95 4.45 -17.00
N MET A 102 -13.13 4.88 -15.76
CA MET A 102 -12.06 5.45 -14.95
C MET A 102 -10.90 4.46 -14.81
N ILE A 103 -9.68 4.91 -15.10
CA ILE A 103 -8.46 4.11 -14.98
C ILE A 103 -8.14 3.77 -13.52
N ASP A 104 -7.49 2.62 -13.30
CA ASP A 104 -6.81 2.31 -12.05
C ASP A 104 -5.38 2.88 -12.06
N PHE A 105 -5.12 3.92 -11.26
CA PHE A 105 -3.80 4.57 -11.16
C PHE A 105 -2.85 3.87 -10.19
N SER A 106 -3.22 2.73 -9.58
CA SER A 106 -2.42 2.08 -8.53
C SER A 106 -1.04 1.61 -9.00
N SER A 107 -0.82 1.43 -10.31
CA SER A 107 0.51 1.14 -10.89
C SER A 107 1.49 2.33 -10.78
N VAL A 108 1.04 3.52 -10.42
CA VAL A 108 1.87 4.72 -10.25
C VAL A 108 2.37 4.79 -8.81
N ASN A 109 3.65 5.13 -8.63
CA ASN A 109 4.26 5.12 -7.31
C ASN A 109 3.65 6.18 -6.38
N VAL A 110 3.50 5.83 -5.11
CA VAL A 110 3.09 6.70 -4.01
C VAL A 110 4.22 6.87 -2.99
N GLY A 111 3.97 7.58 -1.89
CA GLY A 111 4.96 7.81 -0.85
C GLY A 111 6.01 8.86 -1.25
N SER A 112 7.29 8.53 -1.14
CA SER A 112 8.37 9.46 -1.50
C SER A 112 8.50 9.63 -3.02
N ASN A 113 8.62 10.87 -3.49
CA ASN A 113 8.63 11.21 -4.92
C ASN A 113 7.42 10.60 -5.67
N MET A 114 6.22 10.72 -5.11
CA MET A 114 5.01 10.13 -5.69
C MET A 114 4.75 10.58 -7.14
N GLY A 115 4.17 9.73 -7.97
CA GLY A 115 3.74 10.12 -9.31
C GLY A 115 4.86 10.29 -10.34
N VAL A 116 6.07 9.78 -10.09
CA VAL A 116 7.22 9.92 -11.01
C VAL A 116 7.62 8.62 -11.70
N ALA A 117 7.10 7.46 -11.27
CA ALA A 117 7.43 6.15 -11.81
C ALA A 117 6.17 5.29 -11.90
N THR A 118 6.07 4.49 -12.96
CA THR A 118 4.89 3.66 -13.26
C THR A 118 5.31 2.21 -13.48
N LEU A 119 4.70 1.27 -12.76
CA LEU A 119 4.94 -0.16 -12.86
C LEU A 119 4.36 -0.72 -14.18
N VAL A 120 5.21 -1.29 -15.03
CA VAL A 120 4.84 -1.86 -16.35
C VAL A 120 5.16 -3.34 -16.51
N ASN A 121 5.92 -3.87 -15.56
CA ASN A 121 6.18 -5.29 -15.36
C ASN A 121 6.27 -5.50 -13.84
N PRO A 122 5.97 -6.70 -13.29
CA PRO A 122 6.00 -6.91 -11.85
C PRO A 122 7.33 -6.54 -11.16
N GLN A 123 8.43 -6.41 -11.91
CA GLN A 123 9.73 -6.00 -11.39
C GLN A 123 10.31 -4.73 -12.03
N TYR A 124 9.62 -4.09 -12.97
CA TYR A 124 10.16 -2.92 -13.68
C TYR A 124 9.17 -1.76 -13.72
N VAL A 125 9.70 -0.57 -13.45
CA VAL A 125 8.97 0.70 -13.62
C VAL A 125 9.53 1.45 -14.83
N VAL A 126 8.75 2.39 -15.36
CA VAL A 126 9.21 3.38 -16.35
C VAL A 126 9.13 4.78 -15.76
N SER A 127 10.10 5.60 -16.15
CA SER A 127 10.21 7.02 -15.78
C SER A 127 11.24 7.70 -16.71
N VAL A 128 11.67 8.90 -16.39
CA VAL A 128 12.65 9.68 -17.15
C VAL A 128 14.03 9.61 -16.52
N LYS A 129 15.08 9.52 -17.35
CA LYS A 129 16.44 9.26 -16.85
C LYS A 129 17.00 10.39 -16.00
N HIS A 130 16.58 11.64 -16.26
CA HIS A 130 17.07 12.78 -15.49
C HIS A 130 16.58 12.78 -14.03
N ASN A 131 15.58 11.97 -13.70
CA ASN A 131 15.19 11.71 -12.31
C ASN A 131 16.21 10.76 -11.63
N GLY A 132 17.44 11.21 -11.37
CA GLY A 132 18.49 10.40 -10.74
C GLY A 132 18.40 10.25 -9.21
N GLY A 133 17.54 11.07 -8.58
CA GLY A 133 17.45 11.20 -7.12
C GLY A 133 16.77 10.03 -6.41
N TYR A 134 15.60 9.58 -6.91
CA TYR A 134 14.82 8.54 -6.25
C TYR A 134 15.51 7.16 -6.32
N LYS A 135 15.56 6.47 -5.17
CA LYS A 135 16.25 5.18 -4.99
C LYS A 135 15.31 3.99 -4.83
N GLY A 136 14.01 4.25 -4.81
CA GLY A 136 12.98 3.24 -4.64
C GLY A 136 11.59 3.85 -4.83
N VAL A 137 10.59 2.98 -4.81
CA VAL A 137 9.18 3.30 -5.03
C VAL A 137 8.31 2.55 -4.04
N SER A 138 7.11 3.05 -3.79
CA SER A 138 6.05 2.41 -3.01
C SER A 138 4.77 2.40 -3.85
N PHE A 139 3.88 1.45 -3.61
CA PHE A 139 2.61 1.29 -4.34
C PHE A 139 1.42 1.17 -3.40
N GLY A 140 0.20 1.31 -3.93
CA GLY A 140 -1.03 1.15 -3.15
C GLY A 140 -1.20 2.18 -2.05
N ASP A 141 -1.22 1.74 -0.79
CA ASP A 141 -1.35 2.58 0.40
C ASP A 141 -0.01 3.20 0.88
N GLY A 142 1.10 2.88 0.20
CA GLY A 142 2.43 3.37 0.54
C GLY A 142 3.09 2.67 1.73
N GLN A 143 2.46 1.65 2.35
CA GLN A 143 3.02 0.88 3.46
C GLN A 143 3.93 -0.27 2.99
N ASN A 144 4.74 0.00 1.97
CA ASN A 144 5.67 -0.93 1.35
C ASN A 144 6.83 -0.13 0.71
N SER A 145 7.91 -0.80 0.31
CA SER A 145 9.02 -0.14 -0.38
C SER A 145 9.77 -1.13 -1.25
N TYR A 146 10.09 -0.69 -2.47
CA TYR A 146 10.84 -1.43 -3.48
C TYR A 146 12.07 -0.62 -3.89
N ARG A 147 13.25 -1.19 -3.73
CA ARG A 147 14.52 -0.52 -4.05
C ARG A 147 14.88 -0.73 -5.51
N ILE A 148 15.38 0.31 -6.14
CA ILE A 148 15.97 0.22 -7.48
C ILE A 148 17.33 -0.46 -7.38
N VAL A 149 17.53 -1.53 -8.14
CA VAL A 149 18.82 -2.24 -8.25
C VAL A 149 19.58 -1.88 -9.52
N ASP A 150 18.86 -1.50 -10.57
CA ASP A 150 19.41 -0.92 -11.80
C ASP A 150 18.45 0.15 -12.34
N ARG A 151 18.97 1.25 -12.88
CA ARG A 151 18.14 2.29 -13.50
C ARG A 151 17.78 1.96 -14.94
N ASN A 152 18.61 1.20 -15.66
CA ASN A 152 18.47 0.96 -17.09
C ASN A 152 18.20 2.26 -17.88
N ASN A 153 19.14 3.19 -17.83
CA ASN A 153 19.03 4.46 -18.54
C ASN A 153 19.20 4.26 -20.04
N GLN A 154 18.25 4.74 -20.83
CA GLN A 154 18.39 4.78 -22.29
C GLN A 154 19.40 5.87 -22.68
N SER A 155 20.34 5.54 -23.57
CA SER A 155 21.48 6.41 -23.88
C SER A 155 21.05 7.67 -24.65
N ASP A 156 20.17 7.52 -25.63
CA ASP A 156 19.77 8.53 -26.62
C ASP A 156 18.47 9.26 -26.29
N ARG A 157 17.71 8.79 -25.30
CA ARG A 157 16.42 9.37 -24.90
C ARG A 157 16.34 9.64 -23.41
N ASP A 158 15.50 10.60 -23.01
CA ASP A 158 15.24 10.89 -21.60
C ASP A 158 14.23 9.88 -21.02
N PHE A 159 14.66 8.63 -20.96
CA PHE A 159 13.83 7.49 -20.56
C PHE A 159 14.68 6.48 -19.81
N HIS A 160 14.09 5.80 -18.84
CA HIS A 160 14.71 4.64 -18.22
C HIS A 160 13.68 3.62 -17.75
N ALA A 161 14.13 2.38 -17.55
CA ALA A 161 13.30 1.27 -17.12
C ALA A 161 13.85 0.57 -15.85
N PRO A 162 13.82 1.23 -14.67
CA PRO A 162 14.47 0.69 -13.48
C PRO A 162 13.96 -0.70 -13.07
N ARG A 163 14.90 -1.59 -12.74
CA ARG A 163 14.65 -2.90 -12.13
C ARG A 163 14.54 -2.76 -10.61
N LEU A 164 13.54 -3.41 -10.03
CA LEU A 164 13.29 -3.45 -8.60
C LEU A 164 13.92 -4.68 -7.94
N ASN A 165 14.24 -4.60 -6.65
CA ASN A 165 14.85 -5.69 -5.89
C ASN A 165 13.91 -6.89 -5.64
N LYS A 166 12.59 -6.67 -5.70
CA LYS A 166 11.55 -7.65 -5.41
C LYS A 166 10.37 -7.46 -6.37
N LEU A 167 9.59 -8.52 -6.58
CA LEU A 167 8.33 -8.46 -7.34
C LEU A 167 7.29 -7.62 -6.59
N VAL A 168 6.62 -6.70 -7.26
CA VAL A 168 5.54 -5.90 -6.64
C VAL A 168 4.30 -6.76 -6.43
N THR A 169 3.72 -6.68 -5.23
CA THR A 169 2.59 -7.55 -4.81
C THR A 169 1.26 -6.82 -4.72
N GLU A 170 1.28 -5.53 -4.40
CA GLU A 170 0.11 -4.73 -4.02
C GLU A 170 -0.73 -4.32 -5.23
N VAL A 171 -0.12 -4.23 -6.41
CA VAL A 171 -0.75 -3.69 -7.61
C VAL A 171 -0.34 -4.50 -8.83
N ALA A 172 -1.21 -4.54 -9.84
CA ALA A 172 -0.85 -5.08 -11.14
C ALA A 172 -0.07 -4.02 -11.95
N PRO A 173 0.90 -4.43 -12.79
CA PRO A 173 1.51 -3.52 -13.75
C PRO A 173 0.47 -3.03 -14.76
N VAL A 174 0.61 -1.79 -15.22
CA VAL A 174 -0.20 -1.28 -16.35
C VAL A 174 0.36 -1.77 -17.67
N GLU A 175 -0.52 -2.03 -18.63
CA GLU A 175 -0.14 -2.38 -20.00
C GLU A 175 0.62 -1.22 -20.67
N MET A 176 1.70 -1.53 -21.39
CA MET A 176 2.42 -0.55 -22.22
C MET A 176 1.72 -0.38 -23.58
N THR A 177 1.88 0.78 -24.19
CA THR A 177 1.38 1.02 -25.56
C THR A 177 1.85 -0.04 -26.57
N HIS A 178 0.93 -0.51 -27.41
CA HIS A 178 1.24 -1.42 -28.53
C HIS A 178 1.60 -0.67 -29.82
N SER A 179 1.34 0.64 -29.89
CA SER A 179 1.76 1.46 -31.05
C SER A 179 3.24 1.86 -30.98
N GLY A 180 3.81 1.96 -29.78
CA GLY A 180 5.19 2.40 -29.59
C GLY A 180 5.47 3.78 -30.20
N MET A 181 6.69 3.95 -30.70
CA MET A 181 7.23 5.23 -31.20
C MET A 181 6.89 5.47 -32.68
N VAL A 182 5.60 5.45 -33.02
CA VAL A 182 5.10 5.67 -34.39
C VAL A 182 4.54 7.09 -34.54
N SER A 183 5.04 7.83 -35.54
CA SER A 183 4.58 9.19 -35.83
C SER A 183 3.07 9.25 -36.13
N GLY A 184 2.34 10.06 -35.37
CA GLY A 184 0.91 10.30 -35.55
C GLY A 184 0.00 9.25 -34.91
N ALA A 185 0.54 8.17 -34.32
CA ALA A 185 -0.27 7.08 -33.77
C ALA A 185 -1.29 7.56 -32.73
N TYR A 186 -0.90 8.48 -31.86
CA TYR A 186 -1.72 8.97 -30.75
C TYR A 186 -2.69 10.11 -31.15
N GLN A 187 -2.76 10.45 -32.45
CA GLN A 187 -3.78 11.35 -33.01
C GLN A 187 -4.99 10.60 -33.56
N ASP A 188 -4.90 9.27 -33.68
CA ASP A 188 -6.01 8.42 -34.10
C ASP A 188 -7.06 8.34 -32.98
N GLN A 189 -8.12 9.16 -33.13
CA GLN A 189 -9.22 9.22 -32.17
C GLN A 189 -10.15 8.00 -32.24
N GLN A 190 -10.06 7.18 -33.29
CA GLN A 190 -10.82 5.92 -33.36
C GLN A 190 -10.18 4.88 -32.44
N ARG A 191 -8.84 4.84 -32.41
CA ARG A 191 -8.07 3.94 -31.55
C ARG A 191 -7.91 4.45 -30.12
N TYR A 192 -7.55 5.73 -29.93
CA TYR A 192 -7.30 6.27 -28.60
C TYR A 192 -8.45 7.18 -28.18
N ALA A 193 -9.34 6.73 -27.29
CA ALA A 193 -10.57 7.50 -27.00
C ALA A 193 -10.38 8.63 -25.97
N ALA A 194 -9.39 8.52 -25.09
CA ALA A 194 -9.15 9.46 -24.00
C ALA A 194 -7.70 9.39 -23.52
N PHE A 195 -7.18 10.51 -22.99
CA PHE A 195 -5.86 10.59 -22.38
C PHE A 195 -5.93 11.20 -20.98
N TYR A 196 -5.41 10.48 -19.99
CA TYR A 196 -5.36 10.91 -18.59
C TYR A 196 -3.92 10.97 -18.07
N ARG A 197 -3.65 11.88 -17.15
CA ARG A 197 -2.38 11.95 -16.40
C ARG A 197 -2.62 12.15 -14.92
N ILE A 198 -1.65 11.71 -14.12
CA ILE A 198 -1.50 12.07 -12.70
C ILE A 198 -0.04 12.40 -12.42
N GLY A 199 0.22 13.29 -11.47
CA GLY A 199 1.59 13.66 -11.07
C GLY A 199 1.59 14.52 -9.82
N SER A 200 2.77 14.78 -9.28
CA SER A 200 2.95 15.56 -8.05
C SER A 200 3.95 16.70 -8.21
N GLY A 201 4.02 17.33 -9.38
CA GLY A 201 4.78 18.57 -9.55
C GLY A 201 4.36 19.64 -8.53
N THR A 202 5.12 20.73 -8.47
CA THR A 202 4.72 21.92 -7.69
C THR A 202 3.28 22.30 -8.05
N GLN A 203 2.40 22.66 -7.14
CA GLN A 203 0.95 22.71 -7.40
C GLN A 203 0.43 24.15 -7.51
N LEU A 204 -0.40 24.45 -8.52
CA LEU A 204 -1.09 25.73 -8.73
C LEU A 204 -2.53 25.56 -9.17
N ILE A 205 -3.29 26.61 -8.90
CA ILE A 205 -4.59 26.86 -9.46
C ILE A 205 -4.47 28.04 -10.42
N ARG A 206 -4.99 27.91 -11.63
CA ARG A 206 -5.17 29.03 -12.57
C ARG A 206 -6.65 29.38 -12.68
N LYS A 207 -7.01 30.65 -12.53
CA LYS A 207 -8.37 31.15 -12.73
C LYS A 207 -8.64 31.46 -14.21
N PRO A 208 -9.92 31.55 -14.65
CA PRO A 208 -10.25 31.86 -16.06
C PRO A 208 -9.70 33.19 -16.57
N ASP A 209 -9.39 34.14 -15.67
CA ASP A 209 -8.73 35.42 -15.98
C ASP A 209 -7.21 35.28 -16.24
N GLY A 210 -6.66 34.07 -16.13
CA GLY A 210 -5.25 33.76 -16.31
C GLY A 210 -4.40 33.87 -15.04
N ASN A 211 -4.95 34.35 -13.92
CA ASN A 211 -4.20 34.50 -12.69
C ASN A 211 -3.88 33.13 -12.06
N GLU A 212 -2.60 32.92 -11.73
CA GLU A 212 -2.13 31.71 -11.05
C GLU A 212 -1.90 31.95 -9.56
N SER A 213 -2.18 30.92 -8.76
CA SER A 213 -1.91 30.90 -7.32
C SER A 213 -1.16 29.62 -6.97
N TRP A 214 -0.02 29.78 -6.29
CA TRP A 214 0.79 28.67 -5.77
C TRP A 214 0.13 28.03 -4.54
N MET A 215 0.07 26.70 -4.52
CA MET A 215 -0.56 25.91 -3.45
C MET A 215 0.43 25.07 -2.65
N SER A 216 1.39 24.43 -3.32
CA SER A 216 2.34 23.53 -2.67
C SER A 216 3.60 23.34 -3.52
N GLU A 217 4.71 22.99 -2.86
CA GLU A 217 5.87 22.44 -3.54
C GLU A 217 5.59 21.02 -4.09
N ALA A 218 6.50 20.51 -4.92
CA ALA A 218 6.40 19.19 -5.52
C ALA A 218 6.43 18.06 -4.48
N TYR A 219 5.97 16.88 -4.88
CA TYR A 219 6.01 15.59 -4.17
C TYR A 219 5.23 15.55 -2.86
N LYS A 220 4.30 16.48 -2.63
CA LYS A 220 3.43 16.50 -1.44
C LYS A 220 2.16 15.69 -1.62
N TYR A 221 1.54 15.80 -2.78
CA TYR A 221 0.28 15.15 -3.09
C TYR A 221 0.06 15.07 -4.61
N LEU A 222 -0.83 14.18 -5.05
CA LEU A 222 -1.12 13.96 -6.47
C LEU A 222 -2.26 14.86 -6.97
N THR A 223 -2.13 15.35 -8.20
CA THR A 223 -3.22 15.92 -8.98
C THR A 223 -3.22 15.29 -10.38
N GLY A 224 -4.40 15.23 -10.99
CA GLY A 224 -4.54 14.62 -12.30
C GLY A 224 -5.83 15.03 -12.98
N GLY A 225 -5.90 14.69 -14.26
CA GLY A 225 -7.05 15.00 -15.08
C GLY A 225 -6.80 14.64 -16.53
N THR A 226 -7.52 15.33 -17.41
CA THR A 226 -7.57 15.06 -18.84
C THR A 226 -6.51 15.83 -19.62
N VAL A 227 -6.09 15.21 -20.73
CA VAL A 227 -5.11 15.72 -21.67
C VAL A 227 -5.70 15.59 -23.08
N GLY A 228 -5.41 16.56 -23.95
CA GLY A 228 -5.81 16.48 -25.35
C GLY A 228 -4.97 15.50 -26.16
N PHE A 229 -5.45 15.17 -27.36
CA PHE A 229 -4.76 14.29 -28.31
C PHE A 229 -3.36 14.80 -28.64
N PRO A 230 -2.29 14.05 -28.32
CA PRO A 230 -0.95 14.55 -28.52
C PRO A 230 -0.46 14.26 -29.95
N TRP A 231 0.26 15.22 -30.53
CA TRP A 231 0.97 15.02 -31.81
C TRP A 231 2.36 14.44 -31.57
N SER A 232 2.89 13.73 -32.55
CA SER A 232 4.24 13.18 -32.51
C SER A 232 5.29 14.14 -33.06
N TYR A 233 6.50 14.07 -32.52
CA TYR A 233 7.69 14.68 -33.11
C TYR A 233 8.92 13.80 -32.83
N ASN A 234 10.09 14.20 -33.35
CA ASN A 234 11.32 13.42 -33.25
C ASN A 234 11.12 11.97 -33.73
N ASN A 235 10.51 11.78 -34.91
CA ASN A 235 10.21 10.48 -35.51
C ASN A 235 9.38 9.55 -34.61
N GLY A 236 8.40 10.08 -33.87
CA GLY A 236 7.52 9.29 -33.00
C GLY A 236 8.10 9.01 -31.61
N ASN A 237 9.36 9.35 -31.35
CA ASN A 237 10.00 9.14 -30.05
C ASN A 237 9.42 10.05 -28.94
N MET A 238 8.79 11.16 -29.32
CA MET A 238 8.21 12.11 -28.39
C MET A 238 6.79 12.46 -28.83
N ILE A 239 5.95 12.75 -27.85
CA ILE A 239 4.58 13.24 -28.07
C ILE A 239 4.36 14.51 -27.26
N SER A 240 3.55 15.42 -27.78
CA SER A 240 3.29 16.71 -27.14
C SER A 240 1.84 17.16 -27.32
N THR A 241 1.35 17.94 -26.37
CA THR A 241 0.06 18.63 -26.48
C THR A 241 0.12 19.99 -25.78
N ASN A 242 -0.63 20.98 -26.28
CA ASN A 242 -0.68 22.35 -25.78
C ASN A 242 -1.54 22.46 -24.49
N THR A 243 -1.15 21.72 -23.46
CA THR A 243 -1.86 21.65 -22.17
C THR A 243 -1.96 22.97 -21.45
N ASP A 244 -1.02 23.90 -21.66
CA ASP A 244 -1.02 25.19 -20.97
C ASP A 244 -2.03 26.14 -21.62
N GLY A 245 -2.00 26.24 -22.95
CA GLY A 245 -2.89 27.10 -23.72
C GLY A 245 -4.32 26.58 -23.87
N GLN A 246 -4.54 25.28 -23.62
CA GLN A 246 -5.85 24.62 -23.73
C GLN A 246 -6.45 24.24 -22.36
N LEU A 247 -5.89 24.73 -21.25
CA LEU A 247 -6.30 24.33 -19.90
C LEU A 247 -7.82 24.42 -19.65
N PHE A 248 -8.46 25.46 -20.17
CA PHE A 248 -9.91 25.69 -20.06
C PHE A 248 -10.73 25.23 -21.29
N ASN A 249 -10.09 24.67 -22.31
CA ASN A 249 -10.77 24.23 -23.52
C ASN A 249 -11.23 22.78 -23.38
N GLU A 250 -12.51 22.63 -23.00
CA GLU A 250 -13.14 21.32 -22.79
C GLU A 250 -13.18 20.45 -24.05
N LEU A 251 -13.29 21.05 -25.24
CA LEU A 251 -13.32 20.30 -26.50
C LEU A 251 -11.96 19.71 -26.85
N ASN A 252 -10.87 20.41 -26.51
CA ASN A 252 -9.52 19.98 -26.86
C ASN A 252 -8.84 19.16 -25.77
N GLN A 253 -9.03 19.52 -24.49
CA GLN A 253 -8.33 18.91 -23.37
C GLN A 253 -9.22 18.04 -22.48
N GLY A 254 -10.53 18.10 -22.64
CA GLY A 254 -11.51 17.44 -21.76
C GLY A 254 -11.88 18.28 -20.53
N PRO A 255 -12.84 17.80 -19.71
CA PRO A 255 -13.45 18.60 -18.65
C PRO A 255 -12.52 18.83 -17.44
N LEU A 256 -11.43 18.07 -17.29
CA LEU A 256 -10.47 18.21 -16.19
C LEU A 256 -9.08 18.57 -16.73
N GLY A 257 -8.97 19.64 -17.51
CA GLY A 257 -7.69 20.07 -18.06
C GLY A 257 -6.59 20.27 -16.99
N THR A 258 -5.40 19.75 -17.26
CA THR A 258 -4.21 19.84 -16.39
C THR A 258 -2.92 20.11 -17.17
N HIS A 259 -1.95 20.78 -16.56
CA HIS A 259 -0.65 21.07 -17.19
C HIS A 259 0.51 20.67 -16.27
N GLY A 260 1.44 19.85 -16.78
CA GLY A 260 2.56 19.29 -15.99
C GLY A 260 3.83 20.14 -16.03
N ARG A 261 4.53 20.23 -14.90
CA ARG A 261 5.57 21.24 -14.60
C ARG A 261 6.69 20.67 -13.69
N PRO A 262 7.69 21.44 -13.18
CA PRO A 262 8.78 20.87 -12.39
C PRO A 262 8.28 20.01 -11.21
N GLY A 263 8.81 18.80 -11.15
CA GLY A 263 8.38 17.73 -10.26
C GLY A 263 7.37 16.74 -10.87
N ASP A 264 6.72 17.08 -11.99
CA ASP A 264 5.94 16.11 -12.78
C ASP A 264 6.80 15.30 -13.74
N SER A 265 8.11 15.57 -13.84
CA SER A 265 9.03 14.75 -14.63
C SER A 265 8.92 13.27 -14.24
N GLY A 266 8.76 12.38 -15.22
CA GLY A 266 8.54 10.94 -15.03
C GLY A 266 7.06 10.55 -14.89
N SER A 267 6.16 11.51 -14.66
CA SER A 267 4.73 11.23 -14.51
C SER A 267 4.11 10.60 -15.76
N PRO A 268 3.21 9.62 -15.61
CA PRO A 268 2.64 8.90 -16.73
C PRO A 268 1.59 9.70 -17.50
N LEU A 269 1.57 9.46 -18.81
CA LEU A 269 0.41 9.70 -19.68
C LEU A 269 -0.20 8.35 -20.04
N PHE A 270 -1.48 8.20 -19.76
CA PHE A 270 -2.27 7.03 -20.12
C PHE A 270 -3.20 7.35 -21.29
N ALA A 271 -3.48 6.34 -22.11
CA ALA A 271 -4.48 6.41 -23.15
C ALA A 271 -5.43 5.21 -23.06
N TYR A 272 -6.71 5.40 -23.31
CA TYR A 272 -7.65 4.28 -23.48
C TYR A 272 -7.59 3.78 -24.92
N ASP A 273 -7.04 2.59 -25.14
CA ASP A 273 -6.95 1.94 -26.45
C ASP A 273 -8.23 1.13 -26.70
N THR A 274 -9.05 1.57 -27.66
CA THR A 274 -10.36 0.98 -27.97
C THR A 274 -10.25 -0.39 -28.64
N LEU A 275 -9.11 -0.70 -29.27
CA LEU A 275 -8.86 -2.01 -29.86
C LEU A 275 -8.54 -3.03 -28.77
N LEU A 276 -7.78 -2.60 -27.75
CA LEU A 276 -7.44 -3.44 -26.60
C LEU A 276 -8.50 -3.42 -25.49
N GLN A 277 -9.43 -2.47 -25.55
CA GLN A 277 -10.46 -2.17 -24.54
C GLN A 277 -9.89 -1.94 -23.13
N LYS A 278 -8.67 -1.38 -23.04
CA LYS A 278 -7.97 -1.12 -21.78
C LYS A 278 -7.15 0.16 -21.82
N TRP A 279 -6.85 0.66 -20.64
CA TRP A 279 -5.88 1.73 -20.46
C TRP A 279 -4.45 1.21 -20.67
N VAL A 280 -3.66 1.96 -21.41
CA VAL A 280 -2.23 1.71 -21.64
C VAL A 280 -1.41 2.95 -21.25
N VAL A 281 -0.19 2.75 -20.74
CA VAL A 281 0.77 3.85 -20.57
C VAL A 281 1.46 4.13 -21.90
N VAL A 282 1.33 5.37 -22.38
CA VAL A 282 1.85 5.77 -23.70
C VAL A 282 3.13 6.59 -23.60
N GLY A 283 3.35 7.31 -22.49
CA GLY A 283 4.53 8.13 -22.30
C GLY A 283 4.77 8.55 -20.85
N VAL A 284 5.97 9.05 -20.60
CA VAL A 284 6.39 9.63 -19.32
C VAL A 284 6.84 11.07 -19.54
N LEU A 285 6.41 11.99 -18.68
CA LEU A 285 6.64 13.42 -18.88
C LEU A 285 8.13 13.72 -18.79
N SER A 286 8.71 14.25 -19.86
CA SER A 286 10.15 14.55 -19.94
C SER A 286 10.43 16.04 -19.79
N SER A 287 9.67 16.88 -20.48
CA SER A 287 9.91 18.33 -20.49
C SER A 287 8.63 19.12 -20.75
N GLY A 288 8.72 20.43 -20.59
CA GLY A 288 7.71 21.38 -21.04
C GLY A 288 8.35 22.52 -21.84
N GLY A 289 7.59 23.14 -22.75
CA GLY A 289 8.05 24.26 -23.56
C GLY A 289 7.00 24.73 -24.57
N GLY A 290 6.98 26.03 -24.89
CA GLY A 290 6.05 26.61 -25.88
C GLY A 290 4.55 26.52 -25.52
N GLY A 291 4.21 26.38 -24.23
CA GLY A 291 2.84 26.16 -23.75
C GLY A 291 2.38 24.69 -23.77
N GLY A 292 3.24 23.75 -24.17
CA GLY A 292 2.91 22.32 -24.19
C GLY A 292 3.63 21.50 -23.12
N THR A 293 3.08 20.30 -22.88
CA THR A 293 3.76 19.22 -22.13
C THR A 293 4.29 18.19 -23.12
N ASN A 294 5.52 17.72 -22.91
CA ASN A 294 6.18 16.72 -23.76
C ASN A 294 6.42 15.43 -22.99
N TRP A 295 6.03 14.31 -23.57
CA TRP A 295 6.30 12.98 -23.03
C TRP A 295 7.25 12.21 -23.93
N SER A 296 8.21 11.53 -23.32
CA SER A 296 8.93 10.45 -23.97
C SER A 296 7.98 9.26 -24.10
N VAL A 297 7.73 8.83 -25.33
CA VAL A 297 6.88 7.65 -25.59
C VAL A 297 7.51 6.41 -24.96
N VAL A 298 6.69 5.56 -24.33
CA VAL A 298 7.18 4.31 -23.73
C VAL A 298 7.80 3.42 -24.79
N ASP A 299 9.06 3.04 -24.58
CA ASP A 299 9.83 2.18 -25.47
C ASP A 299 9.68 0.71 -25.05
N THR A 300 8.60 0.08 -25.51
CA THR A 300 8.23 -1.29 -25.14
C THR A 300 9.33 -2.30 -25.48
N SER A 301 10.02 -2.14 -26.61
CA SER A 301 11.10 -3.06 -27.01
C SER A 301 12.35 -2.88 -26.15
N PHE A 302 12.68 -1.65 -25.74
CA PHE A 302 13.74 -1.41 -24.76
C PHE A 302 13.43 -2.06 -23.41
N VAL A 303 12.22 -1.88 -22.87
CA VAL A 303 11.82 -2.49 -21.59
C VAL A 303 11.89 -4.02 -21.67
N GLN A 304 11.36 -4.61 -22.75
CA GLN A 304 11.43 -6.05 -22.98
C GLN A 304 12.87 -6.56 -23.10
N LYS A 305 13.75 -5.80 -23.76
CA LYS A 305 15.17 -6.13 -23.84
C LYS A 305 15.83 -6.13 -22.46
N MET A 306 15.56 -5.15 -21.60
CA MET A 306 16.13 -5.13 -20.24
C MET A 306 15.67 -6.34 -19.42
N ILE A 307 14.41 -6.74 -19.54
CA ILE A 307 13.89 -7.96 -18.90
C ILE A 307 14.60 -9.21 -19.43
N GLN A 308 14.81 -9.30 -20.75
CA GLN A 308 15.52 -10.41 -21.38
C GLN A 308 17.00 -10.46 -20.96
N ASP A 309 17.69 -9.33 -20.95
CA ASP A 309 19.09 -9.20 -20.51
C ASP A 309 19.24 -9.62 -19.03
N ASP A 310 18.16 -9.54 -18.24
CA ASP A 310 18.07 -9.96 -16.85
C ASP A 310 17.59 -11.40 -16.63
N THR A 311 17.45 -12.19 -17.69
CA THR A 311 16.91 -13.55 -17.63
C THR A 311 17.93 -14.55 -18.21
N ASP A 312 18.27 -15.58 -17.44
CA ASP A 312 19.09 -16.70 -17.93
C ASP A 312 18.27 -17.57 -18.92
N ALA A 313 18.95 -18.44 -19.67
CA ALA A 313 18.27 -19.36 -20.59
C ALA A 313 17.21 -20.20 -19.85
N PRO A 314 16.04 -20.46 -20.47
CA PRO A 314 14.99 -21.24 -19.83
C PRO A 314 15.46 -22.66 -19.51
N VAL A 315 15.10 -23.13 -18.32
CA VAL A 315 15.43 -24.46 -17.81
C VAL A 315 14.27 -25.39 -18.12
N THR A 316 14.49 -26.34 -19.02
CA THR A 316 13.48 -27.35 -19.36
C THR A 316 13.75 -28.64 -18.60
N PHE A 317 12.80 -29.09 -17.79
CA PHE A 317 12.85 -30.39 -17.16
C PHE A 317 12.58 -31.50 -18.17
N MET A 318 13.39 -32.56 -18.11
CA MET A 318 13.26 -33.76 -18.92
C MET A 318 12.66 -34.90 -18.08
N PRO A 319 11.38 -35.29 -18.30
CA PRO A 319 10.75 -36.37 -17.57
C PRO A 319 11.50 -37.71 -17.74
N GLY A 320 11.50 -38.54 -16.69
CA GLY A 320 12.14 -39.85 -16.69
C GLY A 320 13.66 -39.84 -16.44
N ILE A 321 14.27 -38.65 -16.29
CA ILE A 321 15.65 -38.47 -15.82
C ILE A 321 15.63 -38.10 -14.33
N SER A 322 16.79 -38.16 -13.66
CA SER A 322 16.96 -37.67 -12.28
C SER A 322 16.49 -36.22 -12.12
N PRO A 323 16.15 -35.76 -10.90
CA PRO A 323 15.83 -34.36 -10.62
C PRO A 323 16.92 -33.38 -11.10
N LEU A 324 16.54 -32.14 -11.39
CA LEU A 324 17.47 -31.02 -11.62
C LEU A 324 18.23 -30.73 -10.33
N LYS A 325 19.55 -30.83 -10.38
CA LYS A 325 20.45 -30.52 -9.27
C LYS A 325 20.87 -29.06 -9.35
N TRP A 326 20.50 -28.27 -8.34
CA TRP A 326 20.83 -26.85 -8.28
C TRP A 326 21.98 -26.61 -7.32
N LYS A 327 23.13 -26.23 -7.87
CA LYS A 327 24.35 -25.86 -7.14
C LYS A 327 24.58 -24.35 -7.22
N PHE A 328 25.13 -23.78 -6.16
CA PHE A 328 25.41 -22.34 -6.09
C PHE A 328 26.63 -22.04 -5.23
N ASP A 329 27.53 -21.22 -5.77
CA ASP A 329 28.67 -20.65 -5.05
C ASP A 329 28.36 -19.20 -4.65
N SER A 330 28.09 -18.98 -3.36
CA SER A 330 27.78 -17.66 -2.82
C SER A 330 28.94 -16.68 -2.85
N SER A 331 30.19 -17.15 -3.01
CA SER A 331 31.37 -16.28 -3.07
C SER A 331 31.51 -15.59 -4.44
N THR A 332 31.09 -16.26 -5.50
CA THR A 332 31.15 -15.76 -6.88
C THR A 332 29.79 -15.24 -7.37
N GLY A 333 28.69 -15.69 -6.77
CA GLY A 333 27.33 -15.41 -7.22
C GLY A 333 26.91 -16.25 -8.43
N THR A 334 27.60 -17.37 -8.70
CA THR A 334 27.34 -18.23 -9.86
C THR A 334 26.83 -19.59 -9.43
N GLY A 335 25.90 -20.16 -10.18
CA GLY A 335 25.37 -21.49 -9.98
C GLY A 335 25.06 -22.21 -11.28
N SER A 336 24.60 -23.45 -11.15
CA SER A 336 24.10 -24.22 -12.28
C SER A 336 22.95 -25.14 -11.86
N LEU A 337 22.09 -25.44 -12.84
CA LEU A 337 21.08 -26.49 -12.73
C LEU A 337 21.44 -27.60 -13.72
N THR A 338 21.71 -28.80 -13.22
CA THR A 338 22.15 -29.93 -14.04
C THR A 338 21.14 -31.07 -14.01
N GLN A 339 20.82 -31.62 -15.18
CA GLN A 339 20.01 -32.85 -15.32
C GLN A 339 20.60 -33.73 -16.42
N GLY A 340 21.08 -34.93 -16.04
CA GLY A 340 21.81 -35.80 -16.97
C GLY A 340 23.07 -35.12 -17.49
N SER A 341 23.19 -34.99 -18.82
CA SER A 341 24.30 -34.28 -19.49
C SER A 341 24.03 -32.79 -19.74
N THR A 342 22.82 -32.31 -19.45
CA THR A 342 22.43 -30.92 -19.72
C THR A 342 22.70 -30.07 -18.49
N GLU A 343 23.33 -28.92 -18.68
CA GLU A 343 23.59 -27.93 -17.64
C GLU A 343 23.08 -26.55 -18.09
N TYR A 344 22.38 -25.88 -17.19
CA TYR A 344 21.91 -24.51 -17.35
C TYR A 344 22.65 -23.61 -16.37
N ALA A 345 23.19 -22.50 -16.85
CA ALA A 345 23.80 -21.49 -15.99
C ALA A 345 22.73 -20.77 -15.15
N MET A 346 23.12 -20.35 -13.95
CA MET A 346 22.30 -19.53 -13.07
C MET A 346 23.17 -18.46 -12.41
N HIS A 347 22.65 -17.24 -12.32
CA HIS A 347 23.35 -16.14 -11.65
C HIS A 347 22.53 -15.61 -10.46
N GLY A 348 23.20 -15.46 -9.31
CA GLY A 348 22.66 -14.87 -8.09
C GLY A 348 23.33 -13.55 -7.72
N GLN A 349 23.11 -13.10 -6.49
CA GLN A 349 23.74 -11.87 -6.00
C GLN A 349 25.26 -12.04 -5.89
N LYS A 350 26.00 -10.98 -6.19
CA LYS A 350 27.47 -10.95 -6.07
C LYS A 350 27.87 -9.92 -5.03
N GLY A 351 28.26 -10.40 -3.84
CA GLY A 351 28.47 -9.52 -2.69
C GLY A 351 27.19 -8.76 -2.33
N SER A 352 27.21 -7.43 -2.40
CA SER A 352 26.04 -6.57 -2.17
C SER A 352 25.26 -6.20 -3.43
N ASP A 353 25.75 -6.60 -4.61
CA ASP A 353 25.09 -6.34 -5.89
C ASP A 353 23.94 -7.34 -6.11
N LEU A 354 22.71 -6.86 -5.90
CA LEU A 354 21.51 -7.63 -6.17
C LEU A 354 21.25 -7.77 -7.67
N ASN A 355 21.69 -6.82 -8.50
CA ASN A 355 21.39 -6.79 -9.93
C ASN A 355 22.17 -7.85 -10.72
N ALA A 356 23.30 -8.32 -10.18
CA ALA A 356 24.03 -9.46 -10.71
C ALA A 356 23.14 -10.73 -10.84
N GLY A 357 22.10 -10.84 -10.02
CA GLY A 357 21.15 -11.94 -10.06
C GLY A 357 20.23 -11.91 -11.27
N LYS A 358 20.02 -13.06 -11.90
CA LYS A 358 19.21 -13.23 -13.11
C LYS A 358 17.96 -14.06 -12.84
N ASN A 359 16.92 -13.81 -13.62
CA ASN A 359 15.66 -14.54 -13.56
C ASN A 359 15.85 -15.95 -14.15
N LEU A 360 15.10 -16.92 -13.65
CA LEU A 360 14.99 -18.25 -14.23
C LEU A 360 13.55 -18.55 -14.61
N THR A 361 13.39 -19.16 -15.78
CA THR A 361 12.10 -19.69 -16.25
C THR A 361 12.18 -21.21 -16.31
N PHE A 362 11.19 -21.88 -15.71
CA PHE A 362 11.07 -23.32 -15.67
C PHE A 362 9.94 -23.81 -16.59
N LEU A 363 10.25 -24.80 -17.41
CA LEU A 363 9.38 -25.41 -18.42
C LEU A 363 9.39 -26.93 -18.29
N GLY A 364 8.28 -27.58 -18.64
CA GLY A 364 8.14 -29.03 -18.66
C GLY A 364 7.38 -29.54 -17.44
N HIS A 365 6.45 -30.45 -17.68
CA HIS A 365 5.53 -30.97 -16.66
C HIS A 365 6.23 -31.83 -15.60
N ASP A 366 5.64 -31.85 -14.39
CA ASP A 366 6.06 -32.66 -13.24
C ASP A 366 7.55 -32.47 -12.87
N GLY A 367 8.02 -31.24 -12.97
CA GLY A 367 9.42 -30.89 -12.76
C GLY A 367 9.90 -31.15 -11.33
N GLN A 368 11.14 -31.62 -11.18
CA GLN A 368 11.75 -31.85 -9.87
C GLN A 368 13.08 -31.13 -9.75
N ILE A 369 13.23 -30.29 -8.72
CA ILE A 369 14.45 -29.53 -8.42
C ILE A 369 14.92 -29.86 -7.01
N VAL A 370 16.23 -30.07 -6.84
CA VAL A 370 16.87 -30.28 -5.54
C VAL A 370 18.00 -29.27 -5.36
N LEU A 371 17.88 -28.42 -4.34
CA LEU A 371 18.93 -27.46 -3.94
C LEU A 371 20.01 -28.19 -3.12
N ASP A 372 21.23 -28.21 -3.65
CA ASP A 372 22.42 -28.72 -2.97
C ASP A 372 23.08 -27.61 -2.10
N ASN A 373 22.80 -26.33 -2.36
CA ASN A 373 23.32 -25.19 -1.62
C ASN A 373 22.22 -24.14 -1.35
N SER A 374 22.39 -23.34 -0.28
CA SER A 374 21.57 -22.13 -0.08
C SER A 374 21.82 -21.14 -1.20
N VAL A 375 20.74 -20.57 -1.74
CA VAL A 375 20.76 -19.69 -2.91
C VAL A 375 20.34 -18.28 -2.50
N SER A 376 21.21 -17.30 -2.77
CA SER A 376 20.87 -15.89 -2.74
C SER A 376 20.86 -15.35 -4.16
N GLN A 377 19.68 -15.33 -4.77
CA GLN A 377 19.51 -14.97 -6.17
C GLN A 377 19.46 -13.46 -6.42
N GLY A 378 19.56 -12.64 -5.36
CA GLY A 378 19.53 -11.19 -5.48
C GLY A 378 18.19 -10.68 -6.03
N ALA A 379 18.24 -9.93 -7.12
CA ALA A 379 17.06 -9.46 -7.85
C ALA A 379 16.56 -10.46 -8.92
N GLY A 380 17.10 -11.68 -9.00
CA GLY A 380 16.55 -12.70 -9.88
C GLY A 380 15.24 -13.30 -9.34
N SER A 381 14.23 -13.44 -10.20
CA SER A 381 12.95 -14.11 -9.91
C SER A 381 12.89 -15.52 -10.50
N LEU A 382 11.94 -16.33 -10.03
CA LEU A 382 11.64 -17.65 -10.59
C LEU A 382 10.25 -17.64 -11.21
N THR A 383 10.13 -18.08 -12.47
CA THR A 383 8.85 -18.25 -13.15
C THR A 383 8.63 -19.73 -13.47
N PHE A 384 7.49 -20.27 -13.06
CA PHE A 384 7.08 -21.64 -13.33
C PHE A 384 5.87 -21.64 -14.25
N HIS A 385 6.02 -22.20 -15.45
CA HIS A 385 4.94 -22.37 -16.43
C HIS A 385 4.19 -23.70 -16.26
N ASP A 386 4.76 -24.64 -15.51
CA ASP A 386 4.27 -26.00 -15.33
C ASP A 386 4.37 -26.42 -13.85
N ASP A 387 3.79 -27.57 -13.53
CA ASP A 387 3.85 -28.17 -12.19
C ASP A 387 5.29 -28.56 -11.82
N TYR A 388 5.72 -28.16 -10.62
CA TYR A 388 7.07 -28.43 -10.12
C TYR A 388 7.08 -28.79 -8.63
N THR A 389 8.07 -29.58 -8.20
CA THR A 389 8.43 -29.78 -6.80
C THR A 389 9.87 -29.34 -6.57
N VAL A 390 10.07 -28.43 -5.62
CA VAL A 390 11.39 -27.88 -5.26
C VAL A 390 11.74 -28.29 -3.84
N THR A 391 12.89 -28.94 -3.66
CA THR A 391 13.29 -29.56 -2.39
C THR A 391 14.73 -29.27 -2.02
N THR A 392 15.11 -29.65 -0.80
CA THR A 392 16.51 -29.72 -0.36
C THR A 392 16.66 -30.89 0.64
N SER A 393 17.85 -31.49 0.69
CA SER A 393 18.17 -32.56 1.65
C SER A 393 19.10 -32.12 2.78
N ASN A 394 19.57 -30.88 2.77
CA ASN A 394 20.57 -30.36 3.72
C ASN A 394 20.15 -29.05 4.40
N GLY A 395 18.86 -28.70 4.33
CA GLY A 395 18.34 -27.47 4.93
C GLY A 395 18.77 -26.21 4.18
N SER A 396 19.14 -26.31 2.90
CA SER A 396 19.41 -25.14 2.07
C SER A 396 18.20 -24.21 2.01
N THR A 397 18.47 -22.91 1.89
CA THR A 397 17.43 -21.86 1.81
C THR A 397 17.46 -21.18 0.46
N TRP A 398 16.40 -20.45 0.12
CA TRP A 398 16.36 -19.62 -1.08
C TRP A 398 15.84 -18.21 -0.76
N THR A 399 16.48 -17.21 -1.37
CA THR A 399 16.03 -15.81 -1.38
C THR A 399 16.25 -15.23 -2.78
N GLY A 400 15.35 -14.37 -3.23
CA GLY A 400 15.42 -13.72 -4.54
C GLY A 400 14.32 -12.67 -4.69
N ALA A 401 14.08 -12.20 -5.91
CA ALA A 401 13.05 -11.20 -6.17
C ALA A 401 11.63 -11.69 -5.87
N GLY A 402 11.37 -12.98 -6.08
CA GLY A 402 10.10 -13.65 -5.82
C GLY A 402 9.85 -14.82 -6.76
N ILE A 403 8.70 -15.45 -6.60
CA ILE A 403 8.21 -16.57 -7.38
C ILE A 403 6.95 -16.15 -8.14
N ILE A 404 6.90 -16.48 -9.42
CA ILE A 404 5.77 -16.34 -10.33
C ILE A 404 5.33 -17.77 -10.67
N VAL A 405 4.08 -18.11 -10.36
CA VAL A 405 3.49 -19.37 -10.81
C VAL A 405 2.37 -19.02 -11.78
N ASP A 406 2.53 -19.42 -13.02
CA ASP A 406 1.57 -19.11 -14.07
C ASP A 406 0.24 -19.80 -13.83
N LYS A 407 -0.77 -19.32 -14.55
CA LYS A 407 -2.09 -19.91 -14.54
C LYS A 407 -2.02 -21.41 -14.84
N ASP A 408 -2.85 -22.18 -14.14
CA ASP A 408 -2.97 -23.64 -14.27
C ASP A 408 -1.74 -24.45 -13.80
N ALA A 409 -0.67 -23.80 -13.34
CA ALA A 409 0.47 -24.45 -12.71
C ALA A 409 0.38 -24.49 -11.17
N SER A 410 1.01 -25.50 -10.57
CA SER A 410 1.14 -25.70 -9.14
C SER A 410 2.56 -26.09 -8.75
N VAL A 411 3.15 -25.32 -7.84
CA VAL A 411 4.52 -25.56 -7.34
C VAL A 411 4.48 -26.02 -5.88
N ASN A 412 4.98 -27.23 -5.61
CA ASN A 412 5.24 -27.70 -4.26
C ASN A 412 6.64 -27.24 -3.81
N TRP A 413 6.67 -26.30 -2.87
CA TRP A 413 7.87 -25.60 -2.43
C TRP A 413 8.28 -26.05 -1.02
N GLN A 414 9.36 -26.83 -0.93
CA GLN A 414 9.83 -27.45 0.30
C GLN A 414 11.16 -26.85 0.81
N VAL A 415 11.43 -25.60 0.44
CA VAL A 415 12.67 -24.88 0.78
C VAL A 415 12.33 -23.70 1.69
N ASN A 416 13.00 -23.61 2.84
CA ASN A 416 12.80 -22.50 3.77
C ASN A 416 13.44 -21.19 3.24
N GLY A 417 12.94 -20.06 3.73
CA GLY A 417 13.51 -18.74 3.49
C GLY A 417 14.56 -18.36 4.54
N VAL A 418 14.89 -17.07 4.57
CA VAL A 418 15.88 -16.49 5.50
C VAL A 418 15.23 -15.40 6.34
N LYS A 419 15.60 -15.33 7.63
CA LYS A 419 15.15 -14.29 8.55
C LYS A 419 15.39 -12.88 7.99
N GLY A 420 14.35 -12.05 8.01
CA GLY A 420 14.42 -10.66 7.52
C GLY A 420 14.24 -10.53 6.01
N ASP A 421 14.14 -11.63 5.27
CA ASP A 421 13.66 -11.65 3.88
C ASP A 421 12.18 -12.03 3.82
N ASN A 422 11.47 -11.46 2.86
CA ASN A 422 10.12 -11.88 2.52
C ASN A 422 10.12 -12.56 1.15
N LEU A 423 9.55 -13.76 1.06
CA LEU A 423 9.20 -14.37 -0.21
C LEU A 423 8.06 -13.57 -0.84
N HIS A 424 8.19 -13.15 -2.09
CA HIS A 424 7.12 -12.51 -2.83
C HIS A 424 6.52 -13.49 -3.82
N LYS A 425 5.20 -13.69 -3.79
CA LYS A 425 4.47 -14.59 -4.70
C LYS A 425 3.42 -13.82 -5.51
N ILE A 426 3.50 -13.96 -6.84
CA ILE A 426 2.51 -13.50 -7.82
C ILE A 426 2.25 -14.57 -8.90
N GLY A 427 1.44 -14.25 -9.92
CA GLY A 427 0.94 -15.21 -10.91
C GLY A 427 -0.28 -15.98 -10.41
N GLU A 428 -1.21 -16.28 -11.32
CA GLU A 428 -2.53 -16.84 -11.01
C GLU A 428 -2.49 -18.27 -10.44
N GLY A 429 -1.39 -19.00 -10.61
CA GLY A 429 -1.23 -20.38 -10.16
C GLY A 429 -0.99 -20.54 -8.66
N THR A 430 -0.76 -21.79 -8.27
CA THR A 430 -0.71 -22.21 -6.87
C THR A 430 0.72 -22.45 -6.39
N LEU A 431 1.06 -21.95 -5.20
CA LEU A 431 2.28 -22.30 -4.47
C LEU A 431 1.92 -23.04 -3.19
N VAL A 432 2.25 -24.34 -3.11
CA VAL A 432 2.07 -25.15 -1.91
C VAL A 432 3.37 -25.11 -1.11
N VAL A 433 3.37 -24.42 0.03
CA VAL A 433 4.55 -24.31 0.91
C VAL A 433 4.55 -25.49 1.87
N GLN A 434 5.52 -26.38 1.71
CA GLN A 434 5.59 -27.67 2.41
C GLN A 434 7.03 -27.99 2.84
N GLY A 435 7.75 -27.00 3.37
CA GLY A 435 9.06 -27.21 3.99
C GLY A 435 8.95 -27.96 5.33
N THR A 436 10.08 -28.12 6.00
CA THR A 436 10.17 -28.77 7.32
C THR A 436 10.71 -27.80 8.36
N GLY A 437 10.17 -27.83 9.58
CA GLY A 437 10.64 -27.05 10.71
C GLY A 437 10.16 -25.60 10.70
N VAL A 438 10.94 -24.72 11.33
CA VAL A 438 10.66 -23.28 11.44
C VAL A 438 11.31 -22.53 10.28
N ASN A 439 10.51 -21.96 9.40
CA ASN A 439 10.96 -20.96 8.45
C ASN A 439 10.92 -19.56 9.10
N GLU A 440 12.08 -18.92 9.23
CA GLU A 440 12.18 -17.56 9.79
C GLU A 440 11.83 -16.45 8.79
N GLY A 441 11.75 -16.75 7.49
CA GLY A 441 11.36 -15.78 6.46
C GLY A 441 9.90 -15.37 6.55
N GLY A 442 9.55 -14.20 5.98
CA GLY A 442 8.17 -13.76 5.81
C GLY A 442 7.63 -14.04 4.41
N LEU A 443 6.36 -13.74 4.19
CA LEU A 443 5.66 -13.93 2.91
C LEU A 443 4.85 -12.68 2.54
N LYS A 444 4.93 -12.25 1.29
CA LYS A 444 4.02 -11.29 0.66
C LYS A 444 3.36 -11.95 -0.55
N VAL A 445 2.04 -12.06 -0.53
CA VAL A 445 1.25 -12.66 -1.61
C VAL A 445 0.47 -11.56 -2.32
N GLY A 446 0.68 -11.47 -3.62
CA GLY A 446 0.02 -10.49 -4.48
C GLY A 446 -0.87 -11.10 -5.56
N ASP A 447 -0.80 -12.41 -5.81
CA ASP A 447 -1.67 -13.06 -6.81
C ASP A 447 -1.72 -14.59 -6.64
N GLY A 448 -2.77 -15.19 -7.20
CA GLY A 448 -2.99 -16.64 -7.20
C GLY A 448 -3.23 -17.22 -5.81
N THR A 449 -2.87 -18.49 -5.62
CA THR A 449 -3.12 -19.21 -4.37
C THR A 449 -1.81 -19.59 -3.68
N VAL A 450 -1.74 -19.42 -2.35
CA VAL A 450 -0.69 -20.00 -1.51
C VAL A 450 -1.31 -20.93 -0.49
N VAL A 451 -0.91 -22.20 -0.47
CA VAL A 451 -1.32 -23.17 0.55
C VAL A 451 -0.18 -23.31 1.55
N LEU A 452 -0.41 -22.95 2.81
CA LEU A 452 0.57 -23.13 3.89
C LEU A 452 0.38 -24.52 4.50
N ASN A 453 1.34 -25.41 4.22
CA ASN A 453 1.35 -26.81 4.64
C ASN A 453 2.74 -27.25 5.14
N GLN A 454 3.43 -26.37 5.88
CA GLN A 454 4.72 -26.67 6.50
C GLN A 454 4.60 -27.87 7.43
N GLN A 455 5.59 -28.75 7.38
CA GLN A 455 5.67 -29.95 8.21
C GLN A 455 6.55 -29.72 9.43
N ALA A 456 6.23 -30.44 10.51
CA ALA A 456 7.03 -30.39 11.72
C ALA A 456 8.40 -31.07 11.51
N ASP A 457 9.44 -30.52 12.11
CA ASP A 457 10.74 -31.19 12.19
C ASP A 457 10.74 -32.32 13.22
N SER A 458 11.90 -32.97 13.39
CA SER A 458 12.08 -34.06 14.37
C SER A 458 11.89 -33.64 15.83
N SER A 459 11.90 -32.33 16.12
CA SER A 459 11.63 -31.77 17.45
C SER A 459 10.17 -31.32 17.61
N GLY A 460 9.33 -31.52 16.59
CA GLY A 460 7.93 -31.12 16.60
C GLY A 460 7.69 -29.64 16.26
N GLN A 461 8.74 -28.90 15.90
CA GLN A 461 8.63 -27.47 15.61
C GLN A 461 8.13 -27.28 14.17
N VAL A 462 7.20 -26.35 13.97
CA VAL A 462 6.62 -26.03 12.66
C VAL A 462 6.28 -24.54 12.59
N GLN A 463 6.67 -23.90 11.48
CA GLN A 463 6.22 -22.55 11.11
C GLN A 463 6.47 -22.35 9.62
N ALA A 464 5.42 -22.07 8.84
CA ALA A 464 5.53 -21.82 7.41
C ALA A 464 6.22 -20.48 7.12
N PHE A 465 5.86 -19.43 7.86
CA PHE A 465 6.47 -18.10 7.78
C PHE A 465 6.37 -17.35 9.10
N SER A 466 7.30 -16.41 9.33
CA SER A 466 7.28 -15.52 10.50
C SER A 466 6.17 -14.46 10.40
N SER A 467 5.76 -14.09 9.18
CA SER A 467 4.65 -13.18 8.90
C SER A 467 4.10 -13.39 7.49
N VAL A 468 2.83 -13.03 7.29
CA VAL A 468 2.15 -13.11 5.99
C VAL A 468 1.44 -11.79 5.70
N ASN A 469 1.70 -11.20 4.53
CA ASN A 469 0.99 -10.04 4.01
C ASN A 469 0.23 -10.42 2.72
N ILE A 470 -1.06 -10.10 2.70
CA ILE A 470 -1.99 -10.40 1.60
C ILE A 470 -2.42 -9.07 0.98
N ALA A 471 -2.13 -8.84 -0.29
CA ALA A 471 -2.41 -7.55 -0.94
C ALA A 471 -2.88 -7.70 -2.39
N SER A 472 -3.37 -6.59 -2.95
CA SER A 472 -3.98 -6.38 -4.28
C SER A 472 -5.42 -6.86 -4.49
N GLY A 473 -5.96 -7.67 -3.57
CA GLY A 473 -7.30 -8.24 -3.67
C GLY A 473 -7.42 -9.45 -4.59
N ARG A 474 -6.34 -9.82 -5.30
CA ARG A 474 -6.25 -11.00 -6.17
C ARG A 474 -5.99 -12.33 -5.43
N PRO A 475 -5.13 -12.38 -4.38
CA PRO A 475 -4.67 -13.67 -3.88
C PRO A 475 -5.58 -14.32 -2.84
N THR A 476 -5.40 -15.63 -2.69
CA THR A 476 -5.91 -16.43 -1.57
C THR A 476 -4.77 -17.14 -0.84
N VAL A 477 -4.75 -17.08 0.48
CA VAL A 477 -3.86 -17.86 1.36
C VAL A 477 -4.70 -18.89 2.12
N VAL A 478 -4.36 -20.17 1.97
CA VAL A 478 -5.08 -21.30 2.58
C VAL A 478 -4.22 -21.89 3.70
N LEU A 479 -4.80 -22.11 4.87
CA LEU A 479 -4.14 -22.78 5.99
C LEU A 479 -4.44 -24.28 5.97
N ALA A 480 -3.42 -25.14 5.84
CA ALA A 480 -3.62 -26.58 5.96
C ALA A 480 -3.94 -26.99 7.41
N ASP A 481 -3.33 -26.33 8.38
CA ASP A 481 -3.64 -26.46 9.81
C ASP A 481 -3.44 -25.12 10.57
N ASN A 482 -3.68 -25.12 11.89
CA ASN A 482 -3.55 -23.93 12.73
C ASN A 482 -2.12 -23.65 13.26
N ARG A 483 -1.09 -24.35 12.77
CA ARG A 483 0.30 -24.21 13.23
C ARG A 483 1.19 -23.47 12.23
N GLN A 484 0.62 -23.08 11.09
CA GLN A 484 1.36 -22.55 9.95
C GLN A 484 1.96 -21.16 10.21
N VAL A 485 1.21 -20.28 10.86
CA VAL A 485 1.61 -18.90 11.14
C VAL A 485 0.89 -18.42 12.39
N ASN A 486 1.55 -17.58 13.18
CA ASN A 486 0.87 -16.86 14.25
C ASN A 486 -0.18 -15.91 13.62
N PRO A 487 -1.49 -16.03 13.95
CA PRO A 487 -2.54 -15.20 13.36
C PRO A 487 -2.30 -13.68 13.48
N ASP A 488 -1.65 -13.24 14.55
CA ASP A 488 -1.31 -11.84 14.77
C ASP A 488 -0.27 -11.30 13.77
N ASN A 489 0.50 -12.18 13.15
CA ASN A 489 1.49 -11.84 12.14
C ASN A 489 0.93 -11.92 10.71
N ILE A 490 -0.39 -12.12 10.58
CA ILE A 490 -1.10 -11.97 9.32
C ILE A 490 -1.56 -10.52 9.16
N SER A 491 -1.42 -10.00 7.95
CA SER A 491 -1.87 -8.67 7.57
C SER A 491 -2.47 -8.66 6.17
N TRP A 492 -3.47 -7.81 5.97
CA TRP A 492 -4.02 -7.48 4.68
C TRP A 492 -3.60 -6.05 4.34
N GLY A 493 -2.77 -5.91 3.31
CA GLY A 493 -2.32 -4.61 2.79
C GLY A 493 -3.33 -3.99 1.84
N TYR A 494 -2.86 -3.08 0.98
CA TYR A 494 -3.67 -2.43 -0.06
C TYR A 494 -4.54 -3.44 -0.84
N ARG A 495 -5.86 -3.24 -0.81
CA ARG A 495 -6.92 -4.10 -1.39
C ARG A 495 -7.00 -5.53 -0.85
N GLY A 496 -6.18 -5.89 0.14
CA GLY A 496 -6.22 -7.17 0.83
C GLY A 496 -6.20 -8.40 -0.09
N GLY A 497 -7.16 -9.30 0.10
CA GLY A 497 -7.22 -10.65 -0.45
C GLY A 497 -7.83 -11.60 0.58
N VAL A 498 -7.82 -12.90 0.28
CA VAL A 498 -8.50 -13.91 1.11
C VAL A 498 -7.52 -14.65 2.01
N LEU A 499 -7.80 -14.69 3.31
CA LEU A 499 -7.30 -15.74 4.19
C LEU A 499 -8.41 -16.78 4.34
N ASP A 500 -8.17 -17.97 3.79
CA ASP A 500 -9.01 -19.13 3.96
C ASP A 500 -8.48 -19.98 5.11
N VAL A 501 -9.21 -20.00 6.22
CA VAL A 501 -8.85 -20.79 7.40
C VAL A 501 -9.08 -22.28 7.20
N ASN A 502 -9.85 -22.68 6.17
CA ASN A 502 -10.01 -24.05 5.74
C ASN A 502 -10.31 -25.04 6.90
N GLY A 503 -11.33 -24.70 7.69
CA GLY A 503 -11.80 -25.53 8.82
C GLY A 503 -10.91 -25.49 10.07
N ASN A 504 -9.95 -24.58 10.15
CA ASN A 504 -9.07 -24.40 11.30
C ASN A 504 -9.56 -23.29 12.22
N ASP A 505 -9.57 -23.58 13.52
CA ASP A 505 -9.87 -22.60 14.55
C ASP A 505 -8.65 -21.69 14.79
N LEU A 506 -8.89 -20.38 14.88
CA LEU A 506 -7.85 -19.36 15.06
C LEU A 506 -8.24 -18.36 16.15
N THR A 507 -7.23 -17.83 16.85
CA THR A 507 -7.39 -16.71 17.78
C THR A 507 -6.56 -15.53 17.29
N PHE A 508 -7.21 -14.38 17.14
CA PHE A 508 -6.56 -13.12 16.75
C PHE A 508 -6.62 -12.13 17.91
N HIS A 509 -5.47 -11.61 18.31
CA HIS A 509 -5.37 -10.46 19.21
C HIS A 509 -5.29 -9.15 18.41
N LYS A 510 -5.01 -9.25 17.10
CA LYS A 510 -5.18 -8.14 16.17
C LYS A 510 -5.54 -8.62 14.76
N LEU A 511 -6.44 -7.90 14.11
CA LEU A 511 -6.77 -7.98 12.69
C LEU A 511 -6.13 -6.78 11.96
N ASN A 512 -4.96 -7.00 11.35
CA ASN A 512 -4.28 -5.95 10.60
C ASN A 512 -4.87 -5.83 9.19
N ALA A 513 -6.06 -5.23 9.06
CA ALA A 513 -6.74 -5.03 7.78
C ALA A 513 -6.66 -3.57 7.34
N ALA A 514 -5.99 -3.29 6.22
CA ALA A 514 -5.84 -1.94 5.67
C ALA A 514 -7.18 -1.35 5.18
N ASP A 515 -7.99 -2.14 4.50
CA ASP A 515 -9.21 -1.71 3.85
C ASP A 515 -10.24 -2.85 3.69
N TYR A 516 -11.34 -2.54 2.99
CA TYR A 516 -12.45 -3.45 2.72
C TYR A 516 -12.07 -4.72 1.94
N GLY A 517 -10.93 -4.73 1.25
CA GLY A 517 -10.46 -5.90 0.50
C GLY A 517 -9.92 -7.03 1.39
N ALA A 518 -9.73 -6.81 2.69
CA ALA A 518 -9.35 -7.85 3.63
C ALA A 518 -10.49 -8.86 3.81
N VAL A 519 -10.29 -10.13 3.47
CA VAL A 519 -11.29 -11.19 3.66
C VAL A 519 -10.73 -12.26 4.60
N LEU A 520 -11.44 -12.51 5.69
CA LEU A 520 -11.27 -13.67 6.57
C LEU A 520 -12.44 -14.62 6.32
N GLY A 521 -12.16 -15.79 5.78
CA GLY A 521 -13.21 -16.74 5.43
C GLY A 521 -12.82 -18.19 5.60
N ASN A 522 -13.80 -19.06 5.34
CA ASN A 522 -13.64 -20.51 5.36
C ASN A 522 -14.33 -21.12 4.14
N SER A 523 -13.56 -21.81 3.30
CA SER A 523 -14.08 -22.57 2.17
C SER A 523 -14.42 -24.03 2.50
N SER A 524 -13.96 -24.54 3.66
CA SER A 524 -14.18 -25.92 4.10
C SER A 524 -15.61 -26.16 4.58
N ASP A 525 -16.09 -27.39 4.37
CA ASP A 525 -17.35 -27.87 4.97
C ASP A 525 -17.28 -27.94 6.50
N LYS A 526 -16.07 -28.12 7.06
CA LYS A 526 -15.85 -28.07 8.50
C LYS A 526 -15.96 -26.62 8.98
N THR A 527 -16.92 -26.34 9.86
CA THR A 527 -17.03 -25.02 10.51
C THR A 527 -15.76 -24.69 11.28
N ALA A 528 -15.27 -23.46 11.14
CA ALA A 528 -14.14 -22.93 11.89
C ALA A 528 -14.60 -21.89 12.94
N ASN A 529 -13.96 -21.90 14.10
CA ASN A 529 -14.20 -20.94 15.18
C ASN A 529 -13.09 -19.89 15.21
N ILE A 530 -13.47 -18.63 14.99
CA ILE A 530 -12.57 -17.48 15.06
C ILE A 530 -12.81 -16.75 16.37
N THR A 531 -11.78 -16.71 17.22
CA THR A 531 -11.80 -15.96 18.48
C THR A 531 -11.11 -14.61 18.30
N LEU A 532 -11.81 -13.53 18.62
CA LEU A 532 -11.24 -12.19 18.70
C LEU A 532 -10.92 -11.89 20.16
N ASP A 533 -9.64 -11.77 20.47
CA ASP A 533 -9.11 -11.48 21.81
C ASP A 533 -8.17 -10.27 21.77
N TYR A 534 -8.71 -9.13 21.36
CA TYR A 534 -7.93 -7.91 21.12
C TYR A 534 -7.69 -7.07 22.38
N LEU A 535 -8.14 -7.53 23.54
CA LEU A 535 -7.97 -6.78 24.77
C LEU A 535 -6.52 -6.80 25.22
N VAL A 536 -6.03 -5.64 25.64
CA VAL A 536 -4.78 -5.57 26.38
C VAL A 536 -5.06 -5.97 27.82
N HIS A 537 -4.28 -6.91 28.36
CA HIS A 537 -4.41 -7.33 29.75
C HIS A 537 -3.50 -6.50 30.66
N PRO A 538 -3.89 -6.27 31.93
CA PRO A 538 -3.05 -5.51 32.87
C PRO A 538 -1.62 -6.04 32.99
N VAL A 539 -1.46 -7.36 32.96
CA VAL A 539 -0.15 -8.03 33.08
C VAL A 539 0.80 -7.76 31.91
N ASP A 540 0.30 -7.29 30.77
CA ASP A 540 1.11 -6.98 29.59
C ASP A 540 1.91 -5.68 29.76
N PHE A 541 1.52 -4.81 30.71
CA PHE A 541 2.20 -3.56 30.94
C PHE A 541 3.47 -3.76 31.76
N LYS A 542 4.62 -3.61 31.09
CA LYS A 542 5.90 -3.52 31.78
C LYS A 542 5.93 -2.30 32.71
N VAL A 543 6.28 -2.54 33.97
CA VAL A 543 6.61 -1.50 34.94
C VAL A 543 8.08 -1.12 34.75
N ASN A 544 8.35 0.14 34.44
CA ASN A 544 9.71 0.64 34.20
C ASN A 544 10.27 1.34 35.44
N GLU A 545 11.59 1.41 35.51
CA GLU A 545 12.29 2.23 36.50
C GLU A 545 12.79 3.52 35.85
N TRP A 546 12.99 4.56 36.65
CA TRP A 546 13.59 5.80 36.18
C TRP A 546 14.99 5.55 35.64
N SER A 547 15.31 6.14 34.50
CA SER A 547 16.63 6.05 33.87
C SER A 547 17.26 7.43 33.76
N SER A 548 18.57 7.50 33.99
CA SER A 548 19.38 8.71 33.76
C SER A 548 19.43 9.16 32.31
N SER A 549 19.01 8.30 31.36
CA SER A 549 18.82 8.69 29.96
C SER A 549 17.72 9.73 29.77
N GLN A 550 16.76 9.83 30.71
CA GLN A 550 15.62 10.75 30.65
C GLN A 550 14.79 10.63 29.37
N LYS A 551 14.79 9.43 28.77
CA LYS A 551 14.00 9.10 27.59
C LYS A 551 13.06 7.95 27.92
N GLY A 552 11.85 8.04 27.39
CA GLY A 552 10.81 7.04 27.58
C GLY A 552 9.77 7.14 26.47
N THR A 553 8.73 6.33 26.60
CA THR A 553 7.58 6.37 25.68
C THR A 553 6.38 6.89 26.44
N ALA A 554 5.75 7.95 25.93
CA ALA A 554 4.51 8.44 26.50
C ALA A 554 3.46 7.30 26.60
N GLY A 555 2.81 7.18 27.75
CA GLY A 555 1.87 6.12 28.12
C GLY A 555 2.49 4.96 28.90
N SER A 556 3.82 4.87 29.01
CA SER A 556 4.49 3.81 29.78
C SER A 556 4.32 3.98 31.29
N LEU A 557 4.19 2.84 31.99
CA LEU A 557 4.10 2.78 33.44
C LEU A 557 5.49 2.75 34.08
N TYR A 558 5.65 3.49 35.17
CA TYR A 558 6.87 3.55 35.96
C TYR A 558 6.59 3.35 37.44
N VAL A 559 7.56 2.79 38.15
CA VAL A 559 7.58 2.66 39.61
C VAL A 559 8.60 3.61 40.23
N TYR A 560 8.21 4.22 41.34
CA TYR A 560 9.06 5.04 42.17
C TYR A 560 9.00 4.56 43.62
N ASN A 561 10.11 3.99 44.10
CA ASN A 561 10.32 3.77 45.53
C ASN A 561 10.63 5.11 46.19
N ASN A 562 9.59 5.81 46.65
CA ASN A 562 9.68 7.20 47.08
C ASN A 562 10.31 7.31 48.49
N PRO A 563 11.56 7.80 48.61
CA PRO A 563 12.24 7.87 49.90
C PRO A 563 11.72 8.99 50.80
N TYR A 564 10.98 9.96 50.25
CA TYR A 564 10.51 11.14 50.98
C TYR A 564 9.23 10.87 51.78
N THR A 565 8.40 9.96 51.28
CA THR A 565 7.09 9.61 51.86
C THR A 565 7.02 8.14 52.27
N HIS A 566 8.07 7.36 52.00
CA HIS A 566 8.16 5.93 52.31
C HIS A 566 7.06 5.08 51.66
N THR A 567 6.66 5.44 50.44
CA THR A 567 5.67 4.72 49.63
C THR A 567 6.29 4.17 48.35
N VAL A 568 5.59 3.21 47.74
CA VAL A 568 5.81 2.81 46.34
C VAL A 568 4.77 3.55 45.52
N ASP A 569 5.21 4.39 44.59
CA ASP A 569 4.36 5.26 43.79
C ASP A 569 4.44 4.83 42.32
N TYR A 570 3.29 4.75 41.65
CA TYR A 570 3.23 4.44 40.22
C TYR A 570 2.88 5.69 39.42
N PHE A 571 3.59 5.87 38.30
CA PHE A 571 3.39 7.01 37.41
C PHE A 571 3.26 6.58 35.95
N VAL A 572 2.40 7.24 35.20
CA VAL A 572 2.33 7.14 33.74
C VAL A 572 3.08 8.31 33.13
N LEU A 573 3.99 8.01 32.21
CA LEU A 573 4.74 9.03 31.48
C LEU A 573 3.84 9.73 30.45
N LYS A 574 3.91 11.05 30.33
CA LYS A 574 3.07 11.86 29.41
C LYS A 574 3.81 12.35 28.16
N THR A 575 5.13 12.30 28.17
CA THR A 575 6.05 12.85 27.14
C THR A 575 7.15 11.84 26.82
N ASP A 576 7.85 11.99 25.69
CA ASP A 576 8.93 11.04 25.31
C ASP A 576 10.29 11.33 26.01
N ASP A 577 10.30 12.34 26.87
CA ASP A 577 11.39 12.65 27.80
C ASP A 577 10.81 13.02 29.18
N TYR A 578 11.64 12.95 30.21
CA TYR A 578 11.20 13.21 31.58
C TYR A 578 12.33 13.67 32.52
N GLY A 579 11.95 14.50 33.49
CA GLY A 579 12.76 14.79 34.67
C GLY A 579 12.52 13.81 35.83
N TRP A 580 12.87 14.23 37.04
CA TRP A 580 12.61 13.46 38.27
C TRP A 580 11.11 13.25 38.53
N PHE A 581 10.79 12.17 39.23
CA PHE A 581 9.43 11.95 39.73
C PHE A 581 9.02 13.06 40.71
N PRO A 582 7.74 13.45 40.73
CA PRO A 582 7.16 14.21 41.83
C PRO A 582 7.29 13.44 43.16
N THR A 583 7.64 14.14 44.23
CA THR A 583 7.92 13.51 45.55
C THR A 583 6.71 13.45 46.48
N GLY A 584 5.63 14.17 46.17
CA GLY A 584 4.43 14.28 47.00
C GLY A 584 3.16 13.70 46.37
N GLN A 585 3.26 12.60 45.61
CA GLN A 585 2.11 11.91 45.01
C GLN A 585 1.21 12.80 44.13
N VAL A 586 1.82 13.70 43.36
CA VAL A 586 1.10 14.61 42.45
C VAL A 586 1.55 14.41 41.01
N SER A 587 0.68 14.74 40.07
CA SER A 587 1.02 14.77 38.64
C SER A 587 1.71 16.09 38.25
N ASN A 588 2.49 16.09 37.18
CA ASN A 588 3.06 17.28 36.56
C ASN A 588 3.00 17.22 35.02
N GLU A 589 3.82 18.02 34.34
CA GLU A 589 3.89 18.03 32.87
C GLU A 589 4.29 16.66 32.28
N HIS A 590 5.23 15.97 32.91
CA HIS A 590 5.81 14.71 32.44
C HIS A 590 5.18 13.46 33.07
N TRP A 591 4.76 13.54 34.33
CA TRP A 591 4.36 12.37 35.12
C TRP A 591 2.91 12.50 35.58
N GLU A 592 2.11 11.47 35.34
CA GLU A 592 0.78 11.30 35.91
C GLU A 592 0.84 10.31 37.07
N TYR A 593 0.55 10.74 38.29
CA TYR A 593 0.48 9.85 39.44
C TYR A 593 -0.79 8.97 39.37
N VAL A 594 -0.63 7.65 39.50
CA VAL A 594 -1.73 6.67 39.34
C VAL A 594 -1.91 5.73 40.55
N GLY A 595 -1.31 6.06 41.69
CA GLY A 595 -1.54 5.36 42.96
C GLY A 595 -0.35 4.55 43.46
N HIS A 596 -0.62 3.66 44.42
CA HIS A 596 0.40 2.84 45.10
C HIS A 596 0.30 1.33 44.80
N ASP A 597 -0.76 0.92 44.10
CA ASP A 597 -0.99 -0.49 43.78
C ASP A 597 -0.68 -0.76 42.30
N GLN A 598 0.24 -1.69 42.06
CA GLN A 598 0.68 -2.04 40.71
C GLN A 598 -0.48 -2.53 39.83
N ASN A 599 -1.31 -3.43 40.38
CA ASN A 599 -2.39 -4.07 39.64
C ASN A 599 -3.43 -3.03 39.21
N SER A 600 -3.75 -2.09 40.09
CA SER A 600 -4.67 -0.97 39.81
C SER A 600 -4.10 -0.03 38.76
N ALA A 601 -2.80 0.29 38.82
CA ALA A 601 -2.15 1.14 37.81
C ALA A 601 -2.09 0.47 36.43
N GLN A 602 -1.75 -0.82 36.38
CA GLN A 602 -1.77 -1.62 35.15
C GLN A 602 -3.20 -1.78 34.61
N ALA A 603 -4.20 -2.02 35.47
CA ALA A 603 -5.60 -2.12 35.08
C ALA A 603 -6.14 -0.80 34.55
N LEU A 604 -5.76 0.34 35.15
CA LEU A 604 -6.09 1.68 34.65
C LEU A 604 -5.59 1.87 33.22
N LEU A 605 -4.34 1.47 32.93
CA LEU A 605 -3.75 1.56 31.60
C LEU A 605 -4.43 0.63 30.59
N ALA A 606 -4.67 -0.62 30.96
CA ALA A 606 -5.40 -1.58 30.14
C ALA A 606 -6.80 -1.04 29.79
N ASN A 607 -7.54 -0.53 30.78
CA ASN A 607 -8.86 0.06 30.58
C ASN A 607 -8.81 1.28 29.65
N ARG A 608 -7.79 2.16 29.76
CA ARG A 608 -7.62 3.31 28.84
C ARG A 608 -7.43 2.89 27.39
N ILE A 609 -6.73 1.78 27.13
CA ILE A 609 -6.55 1.25 25.78
C ILE A 609 -7.84 0.57 25.31
N ASN A 610 -8.37 -0.35 26.11
CA ASN A 610 -9.54 -1.15 25.76
C ASN A 610 -10.80 -0.29 25.54
N ASN A 611 -10.94 0.84 26.26
CA ASN A 611 -12.06 1.76 26.09
C ASN A 611 -12.01 2.57 24.78
N LYS A 612 -10.89 2.57 24.04
CA LYS A 612 -10.86 3.12 22.68
C LYS A 612 -11.66 2.29 21.68
N GLY A 613 -11.93 1.03 22.01
CA GLY A 613 -12.58 0.06 21.12
C GLY A 613 -11.64 -0.52 20.07
N TYR A 614 -12.22 -1.32 19.17
CA TYR A 614 -11.54 -2.05 18.12
C TYR A 614 -12.29 -1.89 16.80
N LEU A 615 -11.56 -1.88 15.69
CA LEU A 615 -12.13 -1.62 14.37
C LEU A 615 -11.67 -2.68 13.37
N TYR A 616 -12.60 -3.18 12.58
CA TYR A 616 -12.32 -4.08 11.47
C TYR A 616 -13.04 -3.63 10.19
N HIS A 617 -12.23 -3.34 9.17
CA HIS A 617 -12.67 -2.87 7.85
C HIS A 617 -13.03 -3.98 6.87
N GLY A 618 -12.61 -5.23 7.15
CA GLY A 618 -12.68 -6.33 6.20
C GLY A 618 -14.02 -7.07 6.16
N LYS A 619 -13.98 -8.25 5.56
CA LYS A 619 -15.13 -9.11 5.33
C LYS A 619 -14.98 -10.43 6.08
N LEU A 620 -16.06 -10.85 6.73
CA LEU A 620 -16.20 -12.17 7.34
C LEU A 620 -17.03 -13.06 6.42
N GLN A 621 -16.52 -14.20 5.97
CA GLN A 621 -17.17 -15.01 4.92
C GLN A 621 -17.20 -16.52 5.19
N GLY A 622 -18.25 -17.18 4.74
CA GLY A 622 -18.34 -18.64 4.70
C GLY A 622 -18.77 -19.27 6.03
N ASN A 623 -18.42 -20.54 6.21
CA ASN A 623 -18.83 -21.33 7.37
C ASN A 623 -17.91 -21.08 8.58
N ILE A 624 -17.99 -19.88 9.14
CA ILE A 624 -17.25 -19.46 10.34
C ILE A 624 -18.20 -19.08 11.47
N ASN A 625 -17.82 -19.43 12.69
CA ASN A 625 -18.30 -18.80 13.91
C ASN A 625 -17.29 -17.73 14.33
N VAL A 626 -17.76 -16.59 14.83
CA VAL A 626 -16.91 -15.53 15.37
C VAL A 626 -17.31 -15.26 16.81
N SER A 627 -16.35 -15.26 17.72
CA SER A 627 -16.58 -14.99 19.14
C SER A 627 -15.71 -13.83 19.61
N ASN A 628 -16.35 -12.78 20.12
CA ASN A 628 -15.71 -11.67 20.81
C ASN A 628 -16.27 -11.59 22.24
N LYS A 629 -15.45 -11.93 23.23
CA LYS A 629 -15.84 -11.94 24.64
C LYS A 629 -14.89 -11.04 25.41
N VAL A 630 -15.36 -9.83 25.71
CA VAL A 630 -14.55 -8.84 26.43
C VAL A 630 -14.82 -8.92 27.93
N LEU A 631 -13.92 -8.35 28.73
CA LEU A 631 -14.07 -8.33 30.19
C LEU A 631 -15.33 -7.53 30.60
N PRO A 632 -16.07 -7.95 31.66
CA PRO A 632 -17.16 -7.17 32.22
C PRO A 632 -16.72 -5.74 32.55
N GLY A 633 -17.56 -4.75 32.20
CA GLY A 633 -17.25 -3.33 32.41
C GLY A 633 -16.40 -2.68 31.31
N THR A 634 -15.93 -3.43 30.31
CA THR A 634 -15.33 -2.84 29.09
C THR A 634 -16.36 -1.95 28.40
N THR A 635 -16.02 -0.69 28.09
CA THR A 635 -16.95 0.24 27.39
C THR A 635 -16.58 0.47 25.93
N GLY A 636 -15.41 0.00 25.49
CA GLY A 636 -14.97 0.09 24.11
C GLY A 636 -15.85 -0.75 23.17
N ALA A 637 -16.08 -0.23 21.96
CA ALA A 637 -16.86 -0.93 20.95
C ALA A 637 -15.97 -1.72 19.99
N LEU A 638 -16.37 -2.94 19.64
CA LEU A 638 -15.99 -3.55 18.37
C LEU A 638 -16.85 -2.93 17.27
N VAL A 639 -16.21 -2.32 16.29
CA VAL A 639 -16.88 -1.67 15.15
C VAL A 639 -16.53 -2.41 13.87
N LEU A 640 -17.56 -2.80 13.13
CA LEU A 640 -17.46 -3.40 11.81
C LEU A 640 -18.06 -2.43 10.80
N ASP A 641 -17.23 -1.85 9.94
CA ASP A 641 -17.62 -1.01 8.79
C ASP A 641 -17.31 -1.67 7.44
N GLY A 642 -16.90 -2.94 7.48
CA GLY A 642 -16.79 -3.82 6.32
C GLY A 642 -18.09 -4.59 6.06
N SER A 643 -18.03 -5.92 5.96
CA SER A 643 -19.23 -6.73 5.70
C SER A 643 -19.16 -8.10 6.35
N ALA A 644 -20.29 -8.78 6.45
CA ALA A 644 -20.34 -10.18 6.85
C ALA A 644 -21.30 -10.96 5.95
N ASN A 645 -20.88 -12.16 5.53
CA ASN A 645 -21.72 -13.16 4.92
C ASN A 645 -21.29 -14.53 5.45
N MET A 646 -21.74 -14.85 6.67
CA MET A 646 -21.43 -16.11 7.34
C MET A 646 -22.68 -16.95 7.56
N SER A 647 -22.53 -18.27 7.46
CA SER A 647 -23.58 -19.22 7.83
C SER A 647 -23.56 -19.56 9.33
N GLY A 648 -22.45 -19.27 10.02
CA GLY A 648 -22.29 -19.53 11.44
C GLY A 648 -22.81 -18.41 12.35
N THR A 649 -22.37 -18.47 13.61
CA THR A 649 -22.81 -17.55 14.67
C THR A 649 -21.76 -16.49 14.95
N PHE A 650 -22.19 -15.22 15.02
CA PHE A 650 -21.42 -14.14 15.62
C PHE A 650 -21.84 -13.96 17.08
N THR A 651 -20.92 -14.12 18.02
CA THR A 651 -21.16 -13.96 19.47
C THR A 651 -20.42 -12.73 19.99
N GLN A 652 -21.16 -11.83 20.61
CA GLN A 652 -20.62 -10.73 21.41
C GLN A 652 -21.03 -10.90 22.88
N GLU A 653 -20.05 -10.95 23.77
CA GLU A 653 -20.26 -10.96 25.23
C GLU A 653 -19.56 -9.76 25.88
N ASN A 654 -20.31 -8.98 26.67
CA ASN A 654 -19.89 -7.70 27.24
C ASN A 654 -19.52 -6.63 26.18
N GLY A 655 -19.15 -5.43 26.64
CA GLY A 655 -18.71 -4.35 25.75
C GLY A 655 -19.80 -3.82 24.84
N ARG A 656 -19.39 -3.29 23.69
CA ARG A 656 -20.29 -2.82 22.65
C ARG A 656 -19.93 -3.42 21.28
N LEU A 657 -20.93 -3.73 20.47
CA LEU A 657 -20.78 -4.07 19.05
C LEU A 657 -21.50 -3.02 18.21
N THR A 658 -20.86 -2.51 17.16
CA THR A 658 -21.51 -1.61 16.20
C THR A 658 -21.25 -2.07 14.77
N LEU A 659 -22.35 -2.25 14.04
CA LEU A 659 -22.35 -2.53 12.60
C LEU A 659 -22.78 -1.25 11.89
N GLN A 660 -22.06 -0.84 10.85
CA GLN A 660 -22.34 0.42 10.15
C GLN A 660 -21.96 0.39 8.67
N GLY A 661 -22.51 1.35 7.92
CA GLY A 661 -21.96 1.72 6.62
C GLY A 661 -20.54 2.27 6.72
N HIS A 662 -19.88 2.42 5.57
CA HIS A 662 -18.53 2.99 5.49
C HIS A 662 -18.58 4.35 4.78
N PRO A 663 -18.08 5.43 5.37
CA PRO A 663 -18.01 6.72 4.69
C PRO A 663 -17.07 6.62 3.48
N VAL A 664 -17.48 7.12 2.32
CA VAL A 664 -16.65 7.13 1.11
C VAL A 664 -15.33 7.84 1.41
N ILE A 665 -14.21 7.20 1.05
CA ILE A 665 -12.88 7.78 1.27
C ILE A 665 -12.60 8.83 0.20
N HIS A 666 -12.23 10.03 0.64
CA HIS A 666 -11.72 11.11 -0.19
C HIS A 666 -10.21 11.31 -0.02
N ALA A 667 -9.57 11.88 -1.03
CA ALA A 667 -8.22 12.36 -0.91
C ALA A 667 -8.18 13.48 0.14
N SER A 668 -7.15 13.49 0.98
CA SER A 668 -6.99 14.50 2.01
C SER A 668 -5.60 15.14 1.95
N THR A 669 -5.45 16.29 2.59
CA THR A 669 -4.17 17.01 2.65
C THR A 669 -4.02 17.74 3.99
N ASP A 670 -2.84 18.33 4.22
CA ASP A 670 -2.57 19.09 5.42
C ASP A 670 -3.49 20.32 5.52
N SER A 671 -3.84 20.69 6.76
CA SER A 671 -4.72 21.84 7.04
C SER A 671 -4.21 23.16 6.44
N TRP A 672 -2.90 23.35 6.30
CA TRP A 672 -2.35 24.57 5.72
C TRP A 672 -2.57 24.65 4.20
N ILE A 673 -2.54 23.52 3.49
CA ILE A 673 -2.83 23.44 2.05
C ILE A 673 -4.31 23.71 1.81
N ALA A 674 -5.18 23.07 2.60
CA ALA A 674 -6.62 23.33 2.54
C ALA A 674 -6.95 24.81 2.83
N TYR A 675 -6.26 25.43 3.79
CA TYR A 675 -6.37 26.86 4.07
C TYR A 675 -5.90 27.73 2.90
N ALA A 676 -4.75 27.43 2.31
CA ALA A 676 -4.21 28.18 1.16
C ALA A 676 -5.16 28.14 -0.05
N ILE A 677 -5.73 26.97 -0.33
CA ILE A 677 -6.75 26.80 -1.38
C ILE A 677 -8.04 27.56 -1.01
N GLY A 678 -8.44 27.54 0.26
CA GLY A 678 -9.53 28.33 0.80
C GLY A 678 -9.40 29.83 0.57
N LEU A 679 -8.19 30.39 0.62
CA LEU A 679 -7.94 31.80 0.31
C LEU A 679 -8.21 32.16 -1.16
N SER A 680 -8.22 31.17 -2.05
CA SER A 680 -8.57 31.36 -3.46
C SER A 680 -10.08 31.37 -3.73
N GLY A 681 -10.90 31.03 -2.71
CA GLY A 681 -12.36 30.91 -2.78
C GLY A 681 -12.88 29.46 -2.79
N ASP A 682 -11.99 28.47 -2.71
CA ASP A 682 -12.34 27.05 -2.80
C ASP A 682 -12.24 26.35 -1.44
N HIS A 683 -13.39 25.94 -0.91
CA HIS A 683 -13.50 25.22 0.38
C HIS A 683 -13.82 23.73 0.22
N SER A 684 -13.61 23.16 -0.97
CA SER A 684 -13.90 21.74 -1.24
C SER A 684 -12.90 20.77 -0.60
N VAL A 685 -11.66 21.23 -0.40
CA VAL A 685 -10.52 20.40 -0.01
C VAL A 685 -10.71 19.80 1.38
N LYS A 686 -10.57 18.48 1.46
CA LYS A 686 -10.68 17.73 2.71
C LYS A 686 -9.35 17.64 3.44
N THR A 687 -9.39 17.76 4.76
CA THR A 687 -8.22 17.56 5.65
C THR A 687 -8.23 16.20 6.34
N GLN A 688 -9.27 15.40 6.08
CA GLN A 688 -9.46 14.05 6.57
C GLN A 688 -10.06 13.18 5.47
N PRO A 689 -9.72 11.89 5.42
CA PRO A 689 -10.25 10.98 4.41
C PRO A 689 -11.75 10.73 4.54
N THR A 690 -12.29 10.80 5.78
CA THR A 690 -13.71 10.53 6.09
C THR A 690 -14.21 11.42 7.22
N SER A 691 -15.52 11.71 7.25
CA SER A 691 -16.17 12.54 8.27
C SER A 691 -17.61 12.10 8.56
N PHE A 692 -18.13 12.40 9.76
CA PHE A 692 -19.51 12.03 10.11
C PHE A 692 -20.59 12.78 9.34
N THR A 693 -20.27 13.97 8.84
CA THR A 693 -21.22 14.88 8.20
C THR A 693 -21.10 14.85 6.68
N GLN A 694 -20.35 13.90 6.12
CA GLN A 694 -20.38 13.69 4.67
C GLN A 694 -21.68 12.97 4.30
N ASP A 695 -22.20 13.31 3.12
CA ASP A 695 -23.49 12.79 2.65
C ASP A 695 -23.33 11.47 1.88
N ASP A 696 -22.10 11.14 1.47
CA ASP A 696 -21.80 9.96 0.65
C ASP A 696 -21.20 8.82 1.47
N TRP A 697 -21.99 7.75 1.59
CA TRP A 697 -21.65 6.54 2.34
C TRP A 697 -21.85 5.32 1.46
N GLU A 698 -20.97 4.35 1.64
CA GLU A 698 -21.10 3.02 1.08
C GLU A 698 -21.99 2.16 1.97
N ASN A 699 -23.05 1.61 1.39
CA ASN A 699 -23.89 0.64 2.07
C ASN A 699 -23.11 -0.65 2.35
N ARG A 700 -23.29 -1.21 3.54
CA ARG A 700 -22.68 -2.46 3.99
C ARG A 700 -23.74 -3.47 4.38
N THR A 701 -23.49 -4.73 4.07
CA THR A 701 -24.41 -5.84 4.36
C THR A 701 -23.78 -6.79 5.37
N PHE A 702 -24.57 -7.14 6.38
CA PHE A 702 -24.18 -8.08 7.44
C PHE A 702 -25.22 -9.20 7.50
N SER A 703 -24.80 -10.40 7.09
CA SER A 703 -25.59 -11.63 7.13
C SER A 703 -24.88 -12.65 8.01
N PHE A 704 -25.60 -13.15 9.00
CA PHE A 704 -25.14 -14.15 9.97
C PHE A 704 -26.18 -15.28 10.04
N GLY A 705 -25.76 -16.51 10.31
CA GLY A 705 -26.69 -17.57 10.69
C GLY A 705 -27.38 -17.25 12.02
N SER A 706 -26.62 -16.69 12.97
CA SER A 706 -27.14 -16.12 14.22
C SER A 706 -26.25 -14.99 14.72
N LEU A 707 -26.85 -13.99 15.37
CA LEU A 707 -26.15 -12.95 16.14
C LEU A 707 -26.53 -13.10 17.61
N VAL A 708 -25.59 -13.56 18.44
CA VAL A 708 -25.78 -13.78 19.87
C VAL A 708 -25.17 -12.64 20.65
N LEU A 709 -26.00 -11.96 21.44
CA LEU A 709 -25.63 -10.80 22.25
C LEU A 709 -25.87 -11.12 23.72
N LYS A 710 -24.84 -10.96 24.55
CA LYS A 710 -24.92 -11.16 26.00
C LYS A 710 -24.24 -10.03 26.74
N ASP A 711 -24.96 -9.37 27.66
CA ASP A 711 -24.44 -8.29 28.51
C ASP A 711 -23.75 -7.16 27.71
N THR A 712 -24.20 -6.92 26.47
CA THR A 712 -23.54 -6.03 25.50
C THR A 712 -24.49 -4.96 24.96
N ASP A 713 -23.95 -3.79 24.62
CA ASP A 713 -24.65 -2.75 23.86
C ASP A 713 -24.48 -3.02 22.35
N PHE A 714 -25.58 -3.05 21.59
CA PHE A 714 -25.55 -3.31 20.16
C PHE A 714 -26.16 -2.15 19.37
N GLY A 715 -25.43 -1.68 18.34
CA GLY A 715 -25.89 -0.66 17.42
C GLY A 715 -25.79 -1.08 15.95
N LEU A 716 -26.85 -0.79 15.19
CA LEU A 716 -26.86 -0.81 13.72
C LEU A 716 -27.06 0.64 13.24
N GLY A 717 -26.06 1.23 12.58
CA GLY A 717 -25.96 2.69 12.39
C GLY A 717 -25.72 3.20 10.97
#